data_AF-A0A920NRH8-F1
#
_entry.id   AF-A0A920NRH8-F1
#
_cell.length_a   1.000
_cell.length_b   1.000
_cell.length_c   1.000
_cell.angle_alpha   90.00
_cell.angle_beta   90.00
_cell.angle_gamma   90.00
#
_symmetry.space_group_name_H-M   'P 1'
#
loop_
_entity.id
_entity.type
_entity.pdbx_description
1 polymer ?
#
loop_
_entity_poly.entity_id
_entity_poly.type
_entity_poly.pdbx_seq_one_letter_code
_entity_poly.pdbx_strand_id
1 'polypeptide(L)'
;MGDYFVYYPFATDPEDSTLIWGLLSAPQWMIIAGDSLYGLVPRGSDDTTFTVLVSDGELTDTLDVMLEIIDINYPPEIDFTELVGEKSDDIELTFYLNDPDDDDLDYDISFTSNGINWNNATVSEESGNAGQDTMSVIWNSMLDLTGIYNPNVQLKILIYDLDTDTLQTPDDTSLIFISEIFAVDNHIGTLNVALTETMNEYFGNIDLTYAIEDTTSDYYTINMNYSANNGVSWLPATLEGDTTGLGIMDYMDSLTWVSDSNLFNEDTDLLLEISMSDGHQSYAASQIAIHFDNQFLPLLTNVQPDTGQYMYWYDSIFFTFTGQMNLDSYTEGVILESNQRGILEYEAEFIQGNETAQLIITPVENYYADEQIRISINQGLRDVLNNPFDGNGNGDPDGIADEDSILFTVNLLGDYDKSSLVDFEDLITLQQNWWNETVTLSDEIGPAVGTPPFMQIQPDSKIDFEDLMIFVQMWNWSTGFDYDDGRIARSRQAGKNYTTLSASYPPPQVGDDVEELYLYVDLDSIQAVGGLGLELSYDPEAIDYLDQSSRFDQHWTKLSYHDSANHRIVIQLADLDQEIRIQPMNNQIKLKFRRLRDTETEVNWMIDLRDRTGKTREVFTQSYKFNTTAPLPEQYALHQNYPNPFNPSTTIRYDLPEDSYIRIAIYNILGQEIRVLVDGLEPAGFRSIRWHGKDNFNRNVSAGVYFLIMDSKDFTLRRKLILLK
;
A
#
# COMPACT_ATOMS: atom_id res chain seq x y z
N MET A 1 -10.62 -97.07 28.97
CA MET A 1 -10.40 -98.20 29.91
C MET A 1 -10.39 -99.46 29.07
N GLY A 2 -9.46 -100.37 29.32
CA GLY A 2 -9.29 -101.58 28.50
C GLY A 2 -10.50 -102.51 28.46
N ASP A 3 -10.65 -103.25 27.37
CA ASP A 3 -11.70 -104.26 27.21
C ASP A 3 -11.28 -105.64 27.74
N TYR A 4 -12.27 -106.47 28.06
CA TYR A 4 -12.06 -107.81 28.58
C TYR A 4 -11.89 -108.81 27.43
N PHE A 5 -10.71 -109.40 27.31
CA PHE A 5 -10.45 -110.52 26.42
C PHE A 5 -10.91 -111.82 27.07
N VAL A 6 -11.65 -112.65 26.33
CA VAL A 6 -12.04 -114.01 26.74
C VAL A 6 -11.96 -114.95 25.54
N TYR A 7 -11.22 -116.04 25.69
CA TYR A 7 -11.09 -117.09 24.68
C TYR A 7 -11.13 -118.48 25.31
N TYR A 8 -11.77 -119.43 24.64
CA TYR A 8 -11.97 -120.80 25.12
C TYR A 8 -11.15 -121.77 24.27
N PRO A 9 -9.90 -122.10 24.65
CA PRO A 9 -9.11 -123.10 23.96
C PRO A 9 -9.72 -124.50 24.08
N PHE A 10 -9.48 -125.35 23.08
CA PHE A 10 -9.99 -126.72 23.02
C PHE A 10 -8.89 -127.70 22.63
N ALA A 11 -8.81 -128.84 23.33
CA ALA A 11 -7.90 -129.95 23.07
C ALA A 11 -8.57 -131.29 23.40
N THR A 12 -8.06 -132.38 22.82
CA THR A 12 -8.60 -133.75 22.98
C THR A 12 -7.51 -134.71 23.44
N ASP A 13 -7.77 -135.49 24.49
CA ASP A 13 -6.91 -136.58 24.94
C ASP A 13 -7.49 -137.94 24.48
N PRO A 14 -6.77 -138.79 23.72
CA PRO A 14 -7.26 -140.08 23.28
C PRO A 14 -7.61 -141.05 24.42
N GLU A 15 -7.00 -140.87 25.60
CA GLU A 15 -7.19 -141.68 26.81
C GLU A 15 -8.27 -141.13 27.78
N ASP A 16 -8.88 -139.98 27.44
CA ASP A 16 -9.94 -139.30 28.22
C ASP A 16 -9.52 -138.88 29.65
N SER A 17 -8.28 -138.41 29.80
CA SER A 17 -7.72 -137.88 31.05
C SER A 17 -8.11 -136.42 31.29
N THR A 18 -7.98 -135.96 32.54
CA THR A 18 -8.19 -134.54 32.86
C THR A 18 -7.03 -133.70 32.36
N LEU A 19 -7.30 -132.81 31.40
CA LEU A 19 -6.29 -131.92 30.82
C LEU A 19 -5.96 -130.73 31.74
N ILE A 20 -4.67 -130.47 31.89
CA ILE A 20 -4.11 -129.31 32.58
C ILE A 20 -3.57 -128.36 31.53
N TRP A 21 -4.06 -127.13 31.56
CA TRP A 21 -3.64 -126.07 30.65
C TRP A 21 -2.64 -125.14 31.31
N GLY A 22 -1.72 -124.60 30.52
CA GLY A 22 -0.80 -123.57 30.95
C GLY A 22 -0.49 -122.58 29.84
N LEU A 23 0.22 -121.54 30.22
CA LEU A 23 0.68 -120.48 29.34
C LEU A 23 2.18 -120.30 29.51
N LEU A 24 2.89 -120.20 28.40
CA LEU A 24 4.28 -119.78 28.34
C LEU A 24 4.35 -118.47 27.57
N SER A 25 5.13 -117.53 28.11
CA SER A 25 5.34 -116.21 27.50
C SER A 25 4.07 -115.39 27.26
N ALA A 26 2.98 -115.68 27.99
CA ALA A 26 1.76 -114.88 27.91
C ALA A 26 1.95 -113.48 28.50
N PRO A 27 1.25 -112.46 27.96
CA PRO A 27 1.27 -111.12 28.52
C PRO A 27 0.74 -111.13 29.95
N GLN A 28 1.25 -110.24 30.80
CA GLN A 28 0.94 -110.26 32.24
C GLN A 28 -0.54 -110.08 32.56
N TRP A 29 -1.30 -109.46 31.66
CA TRP A 29 -2.74 -109.25 31.80
C TRP A 29 -3.57 -110.51 31.47
N MET A 30 -2.98 -111.51 30.80
CA MET A 30 -3.66 -112.74 30.41
C MET A 30 -3.38 -113.84 31.42
N ILE A 31 -4.45 -114.45 31.93
CA ILE A 31 -4.37 -115.61 32.81
C ILE A 31 -5.21 -116.77 32.27
N ILE A 32 -4.91 -117.96 32.76
CA ILE A 32 -5.69 -119.15 32.51
C ILE A 32 -6.39 -119.59 33.80
N ALA A 33 -7.69 -119.84 33.74
CA ALA A 33 -8.40 -120.53 34.81
C ALA A 33 -9.32 -121.60 34.24
N GLY A 34 -9.13 -122.84 34.69
CA GLY A 34 -9.75 -124.00 34.05
C GLY A 34 -9.22 -124.16 32.63
N ASP A 35 -10.14 -124.09 31.67
CA ASP A 35 -9.92 -124.22 30.22
C ASP A 35 -10.14 -122.90 29.47
N SER A 36 -10.14 -121.75 30.16
CA SER A 36 -10.43 -120.44 29.59
C SER A 36 -9.27 -119.47 29.76
N LEU A 37 -8.94 -118.74 28.69
CA LEU A 37 -8.01 -117.61 28.68
C LEU A 37 -8.81 -116.33 28.88
N TYR A 38 -8.43 -115.52 29.84
CA TYR A 38 -9.08 -114.22 30.03
C TYR A 38 -8.15 -113.20 30.65
N GLY A 39 -8.45 -111.93 30.40
CA GLY A 39 -7.66 -110.81 30.90
C GLY A 39 -8.25 -109.47 30.52
N LEU A 40 -7.96 -108.44 31.32
CA LEU A 40 -8.29 -107.06 30.97
C LEU A 40 -7.11 -106.52 30.16
N VAL A 41 -7.31 -106.24 28.88
CA VAL A 41 -6.24 -105.75 27.99
C VAL A 41 -5.95 -104.29 28.34
N PRO A 42 -4.77 -103.91 28.87
CA PRO A 42 -4.43 -102.50 29.08
C PRO A 42 -4.43 -101.73 27.75
N ARG A 43 -4.86 -100.46 27.75
CA ARG A 43 -4.79 -99.55 26.58
C ARG A 43 -3.33 -99.44 26.10
N GLY A 44 -3.09 -99.39 24.78
CA GLY A 44 -1.73 -99.40 24.21
C GLY A 44 -0.93 -100.69 24.41
N SER A 45 -1.61 -101.84 24.54
CA SER A 45 -0.90 -103.14 24.60
C SER A 45 -0.42 -103.56 23.22
N ASP A 46 0.86 -103.97 23.11
CA ASP A 46 1.42 -104.50 21.87
C ASP A 46 0.81 -105.85 21.47
N ASP A 47 0.78 -106.12 20.16
CA ASP A 47 0.61 -107.45 19.60
C ASP A 47 1.49 -108.47 20.33
N THR A 48 0.88 -109.60 20.69
CA THR A 48 1.52 -110.56 21.59
C THR A 48 1.48 -111.96 21.02
N THR A 49 2.61 -112.65 21.15
CA THR A 49 2.72 -114.08 20.82
C THR A 49 2.99 -114.87 22.08
N PHE A 50 2.17 -115.88 22.34
CA PHE A 50 2.31 -116.74 23.51
C PHE A 50 2.07 -118.19 23.14
N THR A 51 2.62 -119.10 23.94
CA THR A 51 2.46 -120.54 23.71
C THR A 51 1.47 -121.09 24.72
N VAL A 52 0.40 -121.69 24.22
CA VAL A 52 -0.54 -122.48 25.04
C VAL A 52 0.04 -123.88 25.16
N LEU A 53 0.11 -124.40 26.39
CA LEU A 53 0.49 -125.79 26.65
C LEU A 53 -0.69 -126.55 27.26
N VAL A 54 -0.80 -127.81 26.87
CA VAL A 54 -1.83 -128.72 27.38
C VAL A 54 -1.20 -130.07 27.71
N SER A 55 -1.52 -130.62 28.87
CA SER A 55 -0.92 -131.86 29.37
C SER A 55 -1.94 -132.73 30.11
N ASP A 56 -1.85 -134.04 29.92
CA ASP A 56 -2.59 -135.08 30.66
C ASP A 56 -1.86 -135.54 31.96
N GLY A 57 -0.69 -134.96 32.24
CA GLY A 57 0.19 -135.34 33.35
C GLY A 57 1.35 -136.28 32.98
N GLU A 58 1.35 -136.86 31.78
CA GLU A 58 2.41 -137.74 31.27
C GLU A 58 3.10 -137.13 30.02
N LEU A 59 2.32 -136.54 29.11
CA LEU A 59 2.80 -135.85 27.90
C LEU A 59 2.28 -134.41 27.84
N THR A 60 2.98 -133.53 27.13
CA THR A 60 2.60 -132.12 26.97
C THR A 60 2.73 -131.74 25.50
N ASP A 61 1.66 -131.16 24.94
CA ASP A 61 1.65 -130.52 23.63
C ASP A 61 1.63 -128.99 23.77
N THR A 62 2.13 -128.30 22.75
CA THR A 62 2.25 -126.84 22.74
C THR A 62 1.76 -126.25 21.41
N LEU A 63 1.07 -125.10 21.46
CA LEU A 63 0.66 -124.31 20.30
C LEU A 63 1.04 -122.85 20.48
N ASP A 64 1.79 -122.29 19.53
CA ASP A 64 2.06 -120.86 19.47
C ASP A 64 0.84 -120.11 18.90
N VAL A 65 0.38 -119.11 19.64
CA VAL A 65 -0.75 -118.24 19.31
C VAL A 65 -0.23 -116.83 19.15
N MET A 66 -0.58 -116.19 18.04
CA MET A 66 -0.41 -114.76 17.83
C MET A 66 -1.76 -114.09 18.08
N LEU A 67 -1.76 -113.08 18.95
CA LEU A 67 -2.92 -112.24 19.24
C LEU A 67 -2.57 -110.81 18.85
N GLU A 68 -3.28 -110.33 17.83
CA GLU A 68 -3.24 -108.94 17.38
C GLU A 68 -4.17 -108.10 18.27
N ILE A 69 -3.68 -106.97 18.79
CA ILE A 69 -4.45 -106.06 19.65
C ILE A 69 -4.76 -104.81 18.85
N ILE A 70 -6.06 -104.52 18.67
CA ILE A 70 -6.54 -103.33 17.98
C ILE A 70 -6.92 -102.31 19.05
N ASP A 71 -6.32 -101.12 19.03
CA ASP A 71 -6.72 -100.01 19.91
C ASP A 71 -7.99 -99.33 19.37
N ILE A 72 -8.84 -98.83 20.27
CA ILE A 72 -10.07 -98.11 19.88
C ILE A 72 -9.74 -96.63 19.94
N ASN A 73 -9.64 -95.99 18.77
CA ASN A 73 -9.42 -94.55 18.66
C ASN A 73 -10.69 -93.76 18.99
N TYR A 74 -10.57 -92.63 19.70
CA TYR A 74 -11.67 -91.69 19.95
C TYR A 74 -11.38 -90.35 19.26
N PRO A 75 -12.41 -89.70 18.67
CA PRO A 75 -12.18 -88.44 17.97
C PRO A 75 -11.79 -87.32 18.95
N PRO A 76 -11.05 -86.31 18.47
CA PRO A 76 -10.64 -85.17 19.28
C PRO A 76 -11.84 -84.32 19.73
N GLU A 77 -11.69 -83.62 20.86
CA GLU A 77 -12.66 -82.67 21.41
C GLU A 77 -12.14 -81.22 21.32
N ILE A 78 -13.08 -80.27 21.23
CA ILE A 78 -12.78 -78.82 21.24
C ILE A 78 -13.65 -78.07 22.24
N ASP A 79 -13.01 -77.16 22.97
CA ASP A 79 -13.66 -76.09 23.74
C ASP A 79 -13.36 -74.74 23.08
N PHE A 80 -14.36 -74.16 22.39
CA PHE A 80 -14.23 -72.91 21.63
C PHE A 80 -14.84 -71.73 22.39
N THR A 81 -14.11 -70.62 22.48
CA THR A 81 -14.63 -69.39 23.07
C THR A 81 -15.56 -68.68 22.08
N GLU A 82 -16.86 -68.74 22.33
CA GLU A 82 -17.88 -68.19 21.42
C GLU A 82 -17.69 -66.71 21.08
N LEU A 83 -17.90 -66.39 19.81
CA LEU A 83 -17.89 -65.02 19.30
C LEU A 83 -19.30 -64.43 19.42
N VAL A 84 -19.45 -63.42 20.28
CA VAL A 84 -20.73 -62.74 20.50
C VAL A 84 -20.69 -61.32 19.93
N GLY A 85 -21.79 -60.92 19.28
CA GLY A 85 -21.99 -59.57 18.77
C GLY A 85 -21.37 -59.35 17.39
N GLU A 86 -21.14 -58.09 17.08
CA GLU A 86 -20.42 -57.66 15.88
C GLU A 86 -18.93 -57.63 16.16
N LYS A 87 -18.15 -58.13 15.20
CA LYS A 87 -16.70 -58.16 15.20
C LYS A 87 -16.21 -57.35 14.00
N SER A 88 -15.08 -56.69 14.16
CA SER A 88 -14.37 -55.98 13.10
C SER A 88 -12.89 -56.34 13.18
N ASP A 89 -12.11 -55.94 12.18
CA ASP A 89 -10.68 -56.26 12.06
C ASP A 89 -10.37 -57.76 11.99
N ASP A 90 -9.09 -58.09 12.10
CA ASP A 90 -8.66 -59.46 12.26
C ASP A 90 -9.09 -60.00 13.63
N ILE A 91 -9.77 -61.13 13.62
CA ILE A 91 -10.53 -61.65 14.75
C ILE A 91 -9.68 -62.69 15.47
N GLU A 92 -9.39 -62.46 16.75
CA GLU A 92 -8.74 -63.44 17.61
C GLU A 92 -9.70 -64.60 17.93
N LEU A 93 -9.28 -65.83 17.60
CA LEU A 93 -9.98 -67.06 17.89
C LEU A 93 -9.26 -67.79 19.02
N THR A 94 -9.99 -68.13 20.08
CA THR A 94 -9.43 -68.83 21.24
C THR A 94 -10.13 -70.15 21.47
N PHE A 95 -9.38 -71.25 21.41
CA PHE A 95 -9.92 -72.59 21.63
C PHE A 95 -8.88 -73.54 22.24
N TYR A 96 -9.37 -74.59 22.89
CA TYR A 96 -8.55 -75.67 23.42
C TYR A 96 -8.92 -76.98 22.74
N LEU A 97 -7.92 -77.69 22.23
CA LEU A 97 -8.08 -79.01 21.61
C LEU A 97 -7.60 -80.07 22.59
N ASN A 98 -8.37 -81.16 22.72
CA ASN A 98 -8.03 -82.26 23.62
C ASN A 98 -8.33 -83.60 22.95
N ASP A 99 -7.36 -84.51 23.01
CA ASP A 99 -7.55 -85.86 22.53
C ASP A 99 -7.66 -86.86 23.70
N PRO A 100 -8.70 -87.71 23.78
CA PRO A 100 -8.81 -88.75 24.80
C PRO A 100 -7.74 -89.86 24.72
N ASP A 101 -7.08 -90.04 23.59
CA ASP A 101 -6.04 -91.02 23.27
C ASP A 101 -4.62 -90.45 23.36
N ASP A 102 -4.49 -89.11 23.49
CA ASP A 102 -3.22 -88.36 23.58
C ASP A 102 -2.44 -88.33 22.24
N ASP A 103 -3.17 -88.34 21.12
CA ASP A 103 -2.62 -88.23 19.77
C ASP A 103 -2.24 -86.78 19.38
N ASP A 104 -1.30 -86.65 18.43
CA ASP A 104 -0.93 -85.35 17.85
C ASP A 104 -2.11 -84.79 17.04
N LEU A 105 -2.48 -83.53 17.29
CA LEU A 105 -3.63 -82.88 16.67
C LEU A 105 -3.25 -81.81 15.65
N ASP A 106 -4.05 -81.68 14.60
CA ASP A 106 -4.01 -80.56 13.65
C ASP A 106 -5.43 -80.05 13.35
N TYR A 107 -5.54 -78.87 12.75
CA TYR A 107 -6.81 -78.20 12.52
C TYR A 107 -6.83 -77.35 11.24
N ASP A 108 -8.01 -77.29 10.61
CA ASP A 108 -8.30 -76.42 9.49
C ASP A 108 -9.49 -75.51 9.82
N ILE A 109 -9.31 -74.20 9.62
CA ILE A 109 -10.37 -73.20 9.84
C ILE A 109 -10.95 -72.78 8.50
N SER A 110 -12.29 -72.79 8.42
CA SER A 110 -13.05 -72.30 7.27
C SER A 110 -14.17 -71.38 7.76
N PHE A 111 -14.62 -70.46 6.91
CA PHE A 111 -15.74 -69.56 7.21
C PHE A 111 -16.81 -69.60 6.12
N THR A 112 -18.02 -69.17 6.48
CA THR A 112 -19.10 -68.91 5.53
C THR A 112 -19.82 -67.61 5.88
N SER A 113 -20.30 -66.87 4.88
CA SER A 113 -21.13 -65.68 5.06
C SER A 113 -22.58 -65.87 4.56
N ASN A 114 -22.87 -67.03 3.97
CA ASN A 114 -24.19 -67.33 3.40
C ASN A 114 -24.77 -68.67 3.87
N GLY A 115 -24.05 -69.39 4.75
CA GLY A 115 -24.45 -70.69 5.30
C GLY A 115 -24.39 -71.86 4.30
N ILE A 116 -23.94 -71.63 3.07
CA ILE A 116 -23.93 -72.63 1.99
C ILE A 116 -22.49 -72.91 1.51
N ASN A 117 -21.73 -71.86 1.19
CA ASN A 117 -20.37 -71.97 0.68
C ASN A 117 -19.37 -71.74 1.81
N TRP A 118 -18.48 -72.69 2.01
CA TRP A 118 -17.39 -72.60 2.99
C TRP A 118 -16.07 -72.31 2.26
N ASN A 119 -15.38 -71.26 2.69
CA ASN A 119 -14.06 -70.87 2.19
C ASN A 119 -13.02 -71.12 3.30
N ASN A 120 -11.78 -71.45 2.93
CA ASN A 120 -10.70 -71.55 3.91
C ASN A 120 -10.42 -70.17 4.50
N ALA A 121 -10.26 -70.12 5.83
CA ALA A 121 -9.90 -68.91 6.54
C ALA A 121 -8.39 -68.67 6.43
N THR A 122 -8.01 -67.43 6.14
CA THR A 122 -6.61 -66.99 6.17
C THR A 122 -6.23 -66.75 7.63
N VAL A 123 -5.47 -67.67 8.22
CA VAL A 123 -5.11 -67.61 9.65
C VAL A 123 -3.62 -67.37 9.86
N SER A 124 -3.30 -66.70 10.96
CA SER A 124 -1.95 -66.53 11.48
C SER A 124 -1.90 -66.98 12.94
N GLU A 125 -1.02 -67.92 13.24
CA GLU A 125 -0.84 -68.43 14.59
C GLU A 125 -0.11 -67.41 15.47
N GLU A 126 -0.64 -67.17 16.66
CA GLU A 126 -0.03 -66.24 17.62
C GLU A 126 0.62 -66.99 18.78
N SER A 127 -0.07 -68.00 19.36
CA SER A 127 0.48 -68.85 20.43
C SER A 127 -0.34 -70.13 20.72
N GLY A 128 0.30 -71.10 21.39
CA GLY A 128 -0.31 -72.37 21.81
C GLY A 128 0.13 -73.56 20.96
N ASN A 129 0.07 -74.77 21.52
CA ASN A 129 0.32 -76.02 20.81
C ASN A 129 -0.97 -76.85 20.85
N ALA A 130 -1.42 -77.35 19.69
CA ALA A 130 -2.57 -78.24 19.60
C ALA A 130 -2.40 -79.46 20.54
N GLY A 131 -3.43 -79.76 21.34
CA GLY A 131 -3.42 -80.85 22.31
C GLY A 131 -2.70 -80.58 23.64
N GLN A 132 -1.97 -79.47 23.79
CA GLN A 132 -1.18 -79.18 25.00
C GLN A 132 -1.62 -77.94 25.76
N ASP A 133 -1.95 -76.86 25.05
CA ASP A 133 -2.29 -75.55 25.63
C ASP A 133 -3.49 -74.92 24.90
N THR A 134 -4.11 -73.92 25.52
CA THR A 134 -5.11 -73.08 24.82
C THR A 134 -4.45 -72.35 23.66
N MET A 135 -5.05 -72.45 22.48
CA MET A 135 -4.58 -71.83 21.25
C MET A 135 -5.19 -70.45 21.08
N SER A 136 -4.38 -69.50 20.60
CA SER A 136 -4.84 -68.22 20.06
C SER A 136 -4.40 -68.09 18.61
N VAL A 137 -5.39 -68.00 17.72
CA VAL A 137 -5.22 -67.94 16.28
C VAL A 137 -5.94 -66.70 15.77
N ILE A 138 -5.22 -65.85 15.02
CA ILE A 138 -5.83 -64.67 14.40
C ILE A 138 -6.41 -65.09 13.04
N TRP A 139 -7.72 -64.93 12.89
CA TRP A 139 -8.37 -64.97 11.60
C TRP A 139 -8.25 -63.61 10.92
N ASN A 140 -7.56 -63.55 9.78
CA ASN A 140 -7.35 -62.33 8.99
C ASN A 140 -8.64 -61.96 8.23
N SER A 141 -9.70 -61.64 8.98
CA SER A 141 -11.05 -61.43 8.46
C SER A 141 -11.10 -60.25 7.48
N MET A 142 -10.20 -59.26 7.64
CA MET A 142 -10.06 -58.12 6.74
C MET A 142 -9.65 -58.52 5.32
N LEU A 143 -8.86 -59.59 5.19
CA LEU A 143 -8.46 -60.13 3.89
C LEU A 143 -9.55 -61.03 3.29
N ASP A 144 -10.22 -61.79 4.13
CA ASP A 144 -11.19 -62.79 3.71
C ASP A 144 -12.58 -62.21 3.40
N LEU A 145 -12.96 -61.13 4.10
CA LEU A 145 -14.23 -60.42 4.00
C LEU A 145 -14.01 -58.90 3.78
N THR A 146 -13.13 -58.54 2.84
CA THR A 146 -12.71 -57.15 2.63
C THR A 146 -13.87 -56.21 2.28
N GLY A 147 -14.03 -55.14 3.06
CA GLY A 147 -14.90 -54.00 2.73
C GLY A 147 -16.41 -54.27 2.82
N ILE A 148 -16.81 -55.39 3.44
CA ILE A 148 -18.20 -55.85 3.44
C ILE A 148 -18.67 -56.14 4.87
N TYR A 149 -19.86 -55.64 5.19
CA TYR A 149 -20.64 -56.07 6.34
C TYR A 149 -21.34 -57.41 6.08
N ASN A 150 -21.08 -58.40 6.93
CA ASN A 150 -21.69 -59.72 6.86
C ASN A 150 -22.37 -60.05 8.20
N PRO A 151 -23.72 -60.03 8.28
CA PRO A 151 -24.43 -60.30 9.54
C PRO A 151 -24.56 -61.79 9.88
N ASN A 152 -24.16 -62.69 8.97
CA ASN A 152 -24.39 -64.12 9.08
C ASN A 152 -23.10 -64.94 8.90
N VAL A 153 -22.03 -64.56 9.60
CA VAL A 153 -20.75 -65.28 9.55
C VAL A 153 -20.78 -66.47 10.51
N GLN A 154 -20.28 -67.61 10.05
CA GLN A 154 -19.99 -68.77 10.89
C GLN A 154 -18.60 -69.31 10.58
N LEU A 155 -17.94 -69.84 11.61
CA LEU A 155 -16.68 -70.55 11.51
C LEU A 155 -16.92 -72.05 11.59
N LYS A 156 -16.12 -72.80 10.85
CA LYS A 156 -16.04 -74.25 10.91
C LYS A 156 -14.59 -74.61 11.17
N ILE A 157 -14.38 -75.30 12.28
CA ILE A 157 -13.06 -75.80 12.67
C ILE A 157 -13.13 -77.31 12.51
N LEU A 158 -12.37 -77.83 11.54
CA LEU A 158 -12.15 -79.26 11.36
C LEU A 158 -10.89 -79.61 12.15
N ILE A 159 -11.02 -80.50 13.12
CA ILE A 159 -9.89 -80.98 13.93
C ILE A 159 -9.72 -82.45 13.63
N TYR A 160 -8.48 -82.90 13.54
CA TYR A 160 -8.16 -84.29 13.26
C TYR A 160 -6.90 -84.70 14.00
N ASP A 161 -6.87 -85.95 14.44
CA ASP A 161 -5.63 -86.57 14.88
C ASP A 161 -4.73 -86.88 13.67
N LEU A 162 -3.43 -87.03 13.94
CA LEU A 162 -2.40 -87.34 12.95
C LEU A 162 -1.96 -88.81 13.02
N ASP A 163 -2.81 -89.71 13.55
CA ASP A 163 -2.47 -91.13 13.67
C ASP A 163 -2.43 -91.85 12.30
N THR A 164 -1.67 -92.94 12.22
CA THR A 164 -1.35 -93.66 10.98
C THR A 164 -1.95 -95.06 10.89
N ASP A 165 -2.80 -95.47 11.85
CA ASP A 165 -3.35 -96.83 11.85
C ASP A 165 -4.45 -97.03 10.79
N THR A 166 -4.50 -98.24 10.22
CA THR A 166 -5.13 -98.52 8.92
C THR A 166 -6.59 -98.98 9.00
N LEU A 167 -7.17 -99.05 10.21
CA LEU A 167 -8.52 -99.59 10.46
C LEU A 167 -9.54 -98.57 11.01
N GLN A 168 -9.25 -97.27 10.91
CA GLN A 168 -10.11 -96.20 11.45
C GLN A 168 -11.18 -95.73 10.45
N THR A 169 -12.33 -95.26 10.94
CA THR A 169 -13.32 -94.54 10.14
C THR A 169 -13.17 -93.02 10.35
N PRO A 170 -13.60 -92.16 9.40
CA PRO A 170 -13.47 -90.70 9.55
C PRO A 170 -14.15 -90.11 10.80
N ASP A 171 -15.16 -90.81 11.34
CA ASP A 171 -15.86 -90.42 12.56
C ASP A 171 -15.03 -90.73 13.82
N ASP A 172 -14.01 -91.58 13.71
CA ASP A 172 -13.09 -91.93 14.79
C ASP A 172 -11.86 -91.01 14.86
N THR A 173 -11.55 -90.26 13.78
CA THR A 173 -10.29 -89.51 13.65
C THR A 173 -10.47 -88.00 13.51
N SER A 174 -11.70 -87.50 13.46
CA SER A 174 -11.95 -86.08 13.23
C SER A 174 -13.27 -85.59 13.83
N LEU A 175 -13.28 -84.32 14.20
CA LEU A 175 -14.45 -83.60 14.68
C LEU A 175 -14.63 -82.30 13.89
N ILE A 176 -15.89 -82.01 13.53
CA ILE A 176 -16.26 -80.72 12.95
C ILE A 176 -17.02 -79.90 14.00
N PHE A 177 -16.44 -78.78 14.38
CA PHE A 177 -17.13 -77.75 15.16
C PHE A 177 -17.64 -76.64 14.24
N ILE A 178 -18.86 -76.15 14.49
CA ILE A 178 -19.45 -75.00 13.81
C ILE A 178 -19.86 -73.98 14.86
N SER A 179 -19.35 -72.76 14.75
CA SER A 179 -19.69 -71.67 15.67
C SER A 179 -21.14 -71.23 15.52
N GLU A 180 -21.64 -70.53 16.54
CA GLU A 180 -22.85 -69.73 16.38
C GLU A 180 -22.65 -68.63 15.31
N ILE A 181 -23.77 -68.08 14.82
CA ILE A 181 -23.76 -66.98 13.86
C ILE A 181 -23.35 -65.69 14.58
N PHE A 182 -22.37 -64.98 14.01
CA PHE A 182 -21.96 -63.64 14.43
C PHE A 182 -21.85 -62.69 13.23
N ALA A 183 -21.80 -61.39 13.51
CA ALA A 183 -21.64 -60.37 12.48
C ALA A 183 -20.17 -59.98 12.35
N VAL A 184 -19.69 -59.81 11.11
CA VAL A 184 -18.37 -59.23 10.82
C VAL A 184 -18.58 -57.95 10.02
N ASP A 185 -18.12 -56.84 10.58
CA ASP A 185 -18.13 -55.54 9.94
C ASP A 185 -16.73 -55.06 9.60
N ASN A 186 -16.32 -55.36 8.37
CA ASN A 186 -15.10 -54.82 7.77
C ASN A 186 -15.42 -53.73 6.75
N HIS A 187 -16.65 -53.18 6.79
CA HIS A 187 -17.03 -52.05 5.97
C HIS A 187 -16.47 -50.76 6.58
N ILE A 188 -16.06 -49.83 5.73
CA ILE A 188 -15.86 -48.44 6.10
C ILE A 188 -16.64 -47.62 5.09
N GLY A 189 -17.34 -46.60 5.56
CA GLY A 189 -18.08 -45.68 4.72
C GLY A 189 -17.17 -44.92 3.76
N THR A 190 -17.75 -43.99 3.00
CA THR A 190 -16.99 -43.04 2.17
C THR A 190 -17.18 -41.62 2.66
N LEU A 191 -16.11 -40.82 2.58
CA LEU A 191 -16.11 -39.42 2.97
C LEU A 191 -16.07 -38.52 1.73
N ASN A 192 -17.09 -37.68 1.57
CA ASN A 192 -17.10 -36.60 0.61
C ASN A 192 -16.88 -35.28 1.35
N VAL A 193 -15.87 -34.51 0.96
CA VAL A 193 -15.58 -33.18 1.53
C VAL A 193 -15.55 -32.14 0.42
N ALA A 194 -16.09 -30.96 0.71
CA ALA A 194 -16.03 -29.81 -0.18
C ALA A 194 -15.83 -28.51 0.61
N LEU A 195 -15.11 -27.57 0.01
CA LEU A 195 -15.06 -26.19 0.50
C LEU A 195 -16.44 -25.55 0.35
N THR A 196 -16.87 -24.78 1.34
CA THR A 196 -18.20 -24.17 1.35
C THR A 196 -18.34 -23.12 0.26
N GLU A 197 -17.26 -22.40 -0.04
CA GLU A 197 -17.18 -21.41 -1.11
C GLU A 197 -15.97 -21.68 -2.01
N THR A 198 -16.13 -21.39 -3.31
CA THR A 198 -15.02 -21.41 -4.28
C THR A 198 -14.45 -20.01 -4.42
N MET A 199 -13.21 -19.82 -3.99
CA MET A 199 -12.48 -18.56 -4.07
C MET A 199 -11.21 -18.74 -4.91
N ASN A 200 -10.68 -17.64 -5.45
CA ASN A 200 -9.36 -17.68 -6.06
C ASN A 200 -8.29 -17.89 -4.99
N GLU A 201 -8.47 -17.27 -3.83
CA GLU A 201 -7.56 -17.27 -2.69
C GLU A 201 -8.38 -17.44 -1.42
N TYR A 202 -7.85 -18.22 -0.49
CA TYR A 202 -8.48 -18.50 0.79
C TYR A 202 -7.68 -17.84 1.91
N PHE A 203 -8.38 -17.17 2.81
CA PHE A 203 -7.78 -16.44 3.92
C PHE A 203 -8.65 -16.59 5.17
N GLY A 204 -8.06 -16.39 6.33
CA GLY A 204 -8.70 -16.59 7.62
C GLY A 204 -9.24 -18.01 7.79
N ASN A 205 -10.24 -18.15 8.67
CA ASN A 205 -10.89 -19.44 8.91
C ASN A 205 -11.57 -19.98 7.65
N ILE A 206 -11.30 -21.25 7.32
CA ILE A 206 -11.82 -21.90 6.11
C ILE A 206 -12.92 -22.89 6.49
N ASP A 207 -14.13 -22.66 5.99
CA ASP A 207 -15.28 -23.53 6.22
C ASP A 207 -15.38 -24.64 5.18
N LEU A 208 -15.49 -25.88 5.66
CA LEU A 208 -15.68 -27.08 4.88
C LEU A 208 -17.03 -27.73 5.21
N THR A 209 -17.59 -28.42 4.24
CA THR A 209 -18.73 -29.33 4.45
C THR A 209 -18.28 -30.75 4.21
N TYR A 210 -18.81 -31.68 5.00
CA TYR A 210 -18.56 -33.11 4.81
C TYR A 210 -19.87 -33.90 4.76
N ALA A 211 -19.82 -35.02 4.05
CA ALA A 211 -20.88 -36.01 3.98
C ALA A 211 -20.27 -37.41 4.02
N ILE A 212 -20.67 -38.20 5.02
CA ILE A 212 -20.30 -39.60 5.18
C ILE A 212 -21.44 -40.45 4.60
N GLU A 213 -21.11 -41.29 3.63
CA GLU A 213 -22.02 -42.32 3.14
C GLU A 213 -21.61 -43.65 3.74
N ASP A 214 -22.44 -44.14 4.67
CA ASP A 214 -22.22 -45.40 5.36
C ASP A 214 -23.54 -46.18 5.52
N THR A 215 -23.44 -47.51 5.48
CA THR A 215 -24.61 -48.42 5.56
C THR A 215 -24.68 -49.24 6.84
N THR A 216 -23.63 -49.21 7.67
CA THR A 216 -23.46 -50.01 8.88
C THR A 216 -23.73 -49.22 10.17
N SER A 217 -23.84 -47.89 10.06
CA SER A 217 -24.12 -46.96 11.17
C SER A 217 -22.96 -46.87 12.17
N ASP A 218 -21.73 -46.90 11.65
CA ASP A 218 -20.51 -46.79 12.44
C ASP A 218 -20.30 -45.39 13.04
N TYR A 219 -19.43 -45.31 14.03
CA TYR A 219 -18.99 -44.03 14.57
C TYR A 219 -17.66 -43.63 13.96
N TYR A 220 -17.60 -42.42 13.41
CA TYR A 220 -16.40 -41.93 12.73
C TYR A 220 -15.71 -40.81 13.50
N THR A 221 -14.40 -40.70 13.25
CA THR A 221 -13.56 -39.56 13.62
C THR A 221 -12.97 -38.96 12.35
N ILE A 222 -13.14 -37.65 12.14
CA ILE A 222 -12.58 -36.89 11.01
C ILE A 222 -11.29 -36.20 11.45
N ASN A 223 -10.25 -36.33 10.63
CA ASN A 223 -8.98 -35.62 10.77
C ASN A 223 -8.66 -34.87 9.49
N MET A 224 -8.02 -33.71 9.61
CA MET A 224 -7.54 -32.92 8.47
C MET A 224 -6.06 -32.62 8.63
N ASN A 225 -5.32 -32.80 7.55
CA ASN A 225 -3.93 -32.40 7.41
C ASN A 225 -3.77 -31.43 6.24
N TYR A 226 -2.76 -30.58 6.29
CA TYR A 226 -2.37 -29.70 5.20
C TYR A 226 -0.89 -29.87 4.84
N SER A 227 -0.54 -29.52 3.61
CA SER A 227 0.82 -29.57 3.09
C SER A 227 1.15 -28.33 2.27
N ALA A 228 2.17 -27.58 2.70
CA ALA A 228 2.71 -26.41 2.00
C ALA A 228 3.84 -26.75 1.00
N ASN A 229 4.14 -28.04 0.79
CA ASN A 229 5.21 -28.49 -0.09
C ASN A 229 4.75 -29.58 -1.05
N ASN A 230 3.51 -29.43 -1.56
CA ASN A 230 2.92 -30.30 -2.57
C ASN A 230 2.93 -31.79 -2.16
N GLY A 231 2.59 -32.07 -0.90
CA GLY A 231 2.41 -33.42 -0.37
C GLY A 231 3.67 -34.13 0.11
N VAL A 232 4.83 -33.45 0.16
CA VAL A 232 6.09 -34.04 0.67
C VAL A 232 6.03 -34.24 2.19
N SER A 233 5.45 -33.29 2.93
CA SER A 233 5.18 -33.41 4.36
C SER A 233 3.80 -32.86 4.70
N TRP A 234 3.16 -33.49 5.68
CA TRP A 234 1.81 -33.17 6.13
C TRP A 234 1.84 -32.74 7.60
N LEU A 235 1.10 -31.68 7.91
CA LEU A 235 0.92 -31.15 9.26
C LEU A 235 -0.57 -31.22 9.64
N PRO A 236 -0.90 -31.50 10.90
CA PRO A 236 -2.28 -31.53 11.35
C PRO A 236 -2.90 -30.12 11.34
N ALA A 237 -4.13 -30.02 10.84
CA ALA A 237 -4.94 -28.81 10.85
C ALA A 237 -5.69 -28.65 12.18
N THR A 238 -5.82 -27.42 12.68
CA THR A 238 -6.64 -27.11 13.85
C THR A 238 -8.10 -26.97 13.43
N LEU A 239 -8.94 -27.98 13.70
CA LEU A 239 -10.37 -27.95 13.38
C LEU A 239 -11.22 -27.44 14.56
N GLU A 240 -12.25 -26.66 14.24
CA GLU A 240 -13.36 -26.29 15.13
C GLU A 240 -14.65 -26.96 14.62
N GLY A 241 -15.35 -27.64 15.53
CA GLY A 241 -16.53 -28.46 15.25
C GLY A 241 -16.43 -29.86 15.88
N ASP A 242 -17.50 -30.65 15.76
CA ASP A 242 -17.51 -32.03 16.23
C ASP A 242 -16.76 -32.90 15.22
N THR A 243 -15.67 -33.53 15.67
CA THR A 243 -14.77 -34.33 14.82
C THR A 243 -14.66 -35.78 15.26
N THR A 244 -15.22 -36.15 16.41
CA THR A 244 -15.07 -37.48 17.01
C THR A 244 -16.41 -38.03 17.45
N GLY A 245 -16.63 -39.34 17.28
CA GLY A 245 -17.87 -39.98 17.72
C GLY A 245 -19.07 -39.58 16.87
N LEU A 246 -18.85 -39.32 15.59
CA LEU A 246 -19.85 -38.91 14.63
C LEU A 246 -20.74 -40.11 14.28
N GLY A 247 -21.99 -40.10 14.74
CA GLY A 247 -22.96 -41.14 14.40
C GLY A 247 -23.81 -40.74 13.19
N ILE A 248 -24.78 -41.58 12.83
CA ILE A 248 -25.64 -41.37 11.64
C ILE A 248 -26.36 -40.01 11.57
N MET A 249 -26.58 -39.36 12.71
CA MET A 249 -27.20 -38.02 12.77
C MET A 249 -26.22 -36.90 12.41
N ASP A 250 -24.92 -37.17 12.46
CA ASP A 250 -23.80 -36.23 12.31
C ASP A 250 -23.01 -36.49 11.02
N TYR A 251 -23.46 -37.44 10.18
CA TYR A 251 -22.79 -37.79 8.92
C TYR A 251 -22.80 -36.67 7.89
N MET A 252 -23.57 -35.61 8.09
CA MET A 252 -23.56 -34.45 7.21
C MET A 252 -23.58 -33.17 8.04
N ASP A 253 -22.44 -32.50 8.09
CA ASP A 253 -22.27 -31.23 8.81
C ASP A 253 -21.13 -30.41 8.18
N SER A 254 -20.71 -29.37 8.89
CA SER A 254 -19.63 -28.45 8.53
C SER A 254 -18.54 -28.43 9.60
N LEU A 255 -17.31 -28.14 9.15
CA LEU A 255 -16.12 -27.97 9.98
C LEU A 255 -15.42 -26.68 9.60
N THR A 256 -14.85 -25.99 10.58
CA THR A 256 -14.05 -24.78 10.33
C THR A 256 -12.58 -25.09 10.60
N TRP A 257 -11.72 -24.88 9.61
CA TRP A 257 -10.28 -24.91 9.83
C TRP A 257 -9.80 -23.54 10.32
N VAL A 258 -9.27 -23.49 11.54
CA VAL A 258 -8.69 -22.28 12.15
C VAL A 258 -7.26 -22.07 11.63
N SER A 259 -7.17 -21.66 10.38
CA SER A 259 -5.94 -21.60 9.60
C SER A 259 -4.92 -20.60 10.16
N ASP A 260 -5.35 -19.46 10.71
CA ASP A 260 -4.49 -18.43 11.32
C ASP A 260 -3.60 -18.99 12.43
N SER A 261 -4.07 -20.01 13.14
CA SER A 261 -3.30 -20.68 14.20
C SER A 261 -2.18 -21.56 13.65
N ASN A 262 -2.27 -21.95 12.39
CA ASN A 262 -1.36 -22.88 11.71
C ASN A 262 -0.43 -22.16 10.73
N LEU A 263 -0.93 -21.19 9.97
CA LEU A 263 -0.25 -20.46 8.91
C LEU A 263 -0.54 -18.96 9.06
N PHE A 264 0.21 -18.33 9.96
CA PHE A 264 0.15 -16.89 10.17
C PHE A 264 1.12 -16.18 9.23
N ASN A 265 0.65 -15.17 8.49
CA ASN A 265 1.47 -14.35 7.59
C ASN A 265 2.18 -15.16 6.50
N GLU A 266 1.43 -16.05 5.85
CA GLU A 266 1.91 -16.93 4.78
C GLU A 266 1.01 -16.76 3.56
N ASP A 267 1.64 -16.68 2.39
CA ASP A 267 1.01 -16.73 1.07
C ASP A 267 1.64 -17.90 0.30
N THR A 268 0.87 -18.97 0.08
CA THR A 268 1.34 -20.18 -0.58
C THR A 268 0.21 -21.08 -1.08
N ASP A 269 0.52 -21.90 -2.10
CA ASP A 269 -0.31 -23.04 -2.47
C ASP A 269 -0.27 -24.13 -1.38
N LEU A 270 -1.45 -24.66 -1.03
CA LEU A 270 -1.62 -25.75 -0.08
C LEU A 270 -2.37 -26.93 -0.70
N LEU A 271 -2.01 -28.13 -0.25
CA LEU A 271 -2.85 -29.32 -0.40
C LEU A 271 -3.49 -29.67 0.94
N LEU A 272 -4.78 -29.90 0.92
CA LEU A 272 -5.58 -30.34 2.07
C LEU A 272 -5.95 -31.81 1.90
N GLU A 273 -5.78 -32.59 2.96
CA GLU A 273 -6.17 -34.00 3.02
C GLU A 273 -7.08 -34.19 4.22
N ILE A 274 -8.32 -34.58 3.97
CA ILE A 274 -9.30 -34.89 5.01
C ILE A 274 -9.51 -36.40 4.99
N SER A 275 -9.46 -37.01 6.16
CA SER A 275 -9.67 -38.45 6.33
C SER A 275 -10.67 -38.71 7.45
N MET A 276 -11.35 -39.84 7.37
CA MET A 276 -12.14 -40.39 8.46
C MET A 276 -11.63 -41.75 8.89
N SER A 277 -11.91 -42.12 10.13
CA SER A 277 -11.58 -43.43 10.69
C SER A 277 -12.66 -43.86 11.67
N ASP A 278 -13.00 -45.15 11.66
CA ASP A 278 -13.86 -45.83 12.65
C ASP A 278 -13.07 -46.34 13.87
N GLY A 279 -11.78 -46.00 13.97
CA GLY A 279 -10.84 -46.49 14.99
C GLY A 279 -10.00 -47.70 14.55
N HIS A 280 -10.36 -48.32 13.42
CA HIS A 280 -9.76 -49.55 12.92
C HIS A 280 -9.26 -49.39 11.48
N GLN A 281 -10.13 -48.91 10.60
CA GLN A 281 -9.86 -48.54 9.22
C GLN A 281 -9.79 -47.02 9.06
N SER A 282 -9.22 -46.57 7.94
CA SER A 282 -9.25 -45.15 7.56
C SER A 282 -9.56 -44.99 6.09
N TYR A 283 -10.29 -43.93 5.78
CA TYR A 283 -10.64 -43.52 4.43
C TYR A 283 -10.22 -42.06 4.25
N ALA A 284 -9.35 -41.78 3.29
CA ALA A 284 -8.98 -40.42 2.91
C ALA A 284 -9.86 -39.95 1.74
N ALA A 285 -10.48 -38.78 1.89
CA ALA A 285 -11.18 -38.10 0.81
C ALA A 285 -10.18 -37.60 -0.26
N SER A 286 -10.72 -37.08 -1.36
CA SER A 286 -9.87 -36.45 -2.38
C SER A 286 -9.16 -35.21 -1.83
N GLN A 287 -7.89 -35.06 -2.20
CA GLN A 287 -7.11 -33.88 -1.82
C GLN A 287 -7.68 -32.62 -2.48
N ILE A 288 -7.70 -31.52 -1.73
CA ILE A 288 -8.18 -30.22 -2.20
C ILE A 288 -6.98 -29.29 -2.30
N ALA A 289 -6.72 -28.75 -3.49
CA ALA A 289 -5.68 -27.73 -3.69
C ALA A 289 -6.30 -26.35 -3.55
N ILE A 290 -5.67 -25.49 -2.76
CA ILE A 290 -6.06 -24.08 -2.58
C ILE A 290 -4.83 -23.19 -2.67
N HIS A 291 -5.02 -21.95 -3.14
CA HIS A 291 -4.09 -20.87 -2.86
C HIS A 291 -4.50 -20.22 -1.55
N PHE A 292 -3.57 -20.11 -0.61
CA PHE A 292 -3.84 -19.64 0.74
C PHE A 292 -3.04 -18.39 1.03
N ASP A 293 -3.73 -17.32 1.39
CA ASP A 293 -3.13 -16.02 1.68
C ASP A 293 -3.64 -15.48 3.02
N ASN A 294 -2.79 -15.55 4.03
CA ASN A 294 -2.99 -14.93 5.34
C ASN A 294 -2.00 -13.78 5.57
N GLN A 295 -1.36 -13.32 4.50
CA GLN A 295 -0.42 -12.23 4.54
C GLN A 295 -1.18 -10.90 4.55
N PHE A 296 -0.81 -10.00 5.45
CA PHE A 296 -1.38 -8.66 5.49
C PHE A 296 -0.31 -7.66 5.09
N LEU A 297 -0.41 -7.11 3.89
CA LEU A 297 0.54 -6.14 3.38
C LEU A 297 0.27 -4.73 3.96
N PRO A 298 1.33 -3.96 4.30
CA PRO A 298 1.16 -2.58 4.74
C PRO A 298 0.72 -1.67 3.59
N LEU A 299 -0.32 -0.87 3.83
CA LEU A 299 -0.99 0.03 2.88
C LEU A 299 -0.80 1.49 3.31
N LEU A 300 -0.70 2.41 2.34
CA LEU A 300 -0.68 3.85 2.61
C LEU A 300 -2.11 4.38 2.77
N THR A 301 -2.44 4.91 3.95
CA THR A 301 -3.80 5.35 4.28
C THR A 301 -3.98 6.86 4.35
N ASN A 302 -2.91 7.60 4.63
CA ASN A 302 -2.97 9.05 4.76
C ASN A 302 -1.63 9.71 4.43
N VAL A 303 -1.71 10.88 3.82
CA VAL A 303 -0.57 11.70 3.41
C VAL A 303 -0.79 13.14 3.89
N GLN A 304 0.19 13.72 4.57
CA GLN A 304 0.16 15.13 4.97
C GLN A 304 1.49 15.82 4.66
N PRO A 305 1.52 17.10 4.24
CA PRO A 305 0.36 17.96 3.96
C PRO A 305 -0.47 17.47 2.76
N ASP A 306 -1.64 18.08 2.52
CA ASP A 306 -2.49 17.73 1.37
C ASP A 306 -1.76 18.06 0.05
N THR A 307 -1.62 17.07 -0.82
CA THR A 307 -0.96 17.18 -2.14
C THR A 307 -1.61 18.21 -3.07
N GLY A 308 -2.89 18.54 -2.86
CA GLY A 308 -3.58 19.60 -3.60
C GLY A 308 -3.21 21.02 -3.18
N GLN A 309 -2.38 21.18 -2.14
CA GLN A 309 -1.98 22.47 -1.59
C GLN A 309 -0.46 22.66 -1.64
N TYR A 310 -0.02 23.92 -1.67
CA TYR A 310 1.39 24.24 -1.52
C TYR A 310 1.88 23.97 -0.10
N MET A 311 3.04 23.31 -0.02
CA MET A 311 3.80 23.13 1.22
C MET A 311 4.76 24.30 1.46
N TYR A 312 5.08 24.56 2.72
CA TYR A 312 6.16 25.47 3.07
C TYR A 312 7.52 24.79 2.96
N TRP A 313 8.57 25.59 2.85
CA TRP A 313 9.96 25.14 2.70
C TRP A 313 10.50 24.34 3.90
N TYR A 314 9.83 24.42 5.07
CA TYR A 314 10.15 23.67 6.30
C TYR A 314 9.18 22.54 6.62
N ASP A 315 8.13 22.33 5.82
CA ASP A 315 7.12 21.33 6.15
C ASP A 315 7.74 19.93 6.12
N SER A 316 7.49 19.17 7.18
CA SER A 316 7.74 17.72 7.17
C SER A 316 6.57 17.00 6.50
N ILE A 317 6.87 15.87 5.87
CA ILE A 317 5.88 15.05 5.17
C ILE A 317 5.57 13.83 6.02
N PHE A 318 4.30 13.52 6.19
CA PHE A 318 3.81 12.46 7.03
C PHE A 318 3.08 11.43 6.18
N PHE A 319 3.51 10.18 6.25
CA PHE A 319 2.83 9.04 5.67
C PHE A 319 2.30 8.14 6.78
N THR A 320 1.05 7.71 6.68
CA THR A 320 0.45 6.77 7.65
C THR A 320 0.16 5.44 6.98
N PHE A 321 0.75 4.38 7.51
CA PHE A 321 0.60 3.01 7.00
C PHE A 321 -0.26 2.16 7.93
N THR A 322 -0.90 1.12 7.38
CA THR A 322 -1.49 0.05 8.18
C THR A 322 -0.41 -0.82 8.82
N GLY A 323 -0.66 -1.31 10.02
CA GLY A 323 0.26 -2.19 10.74
C GLY A 323 1.52 -1.50 11.26
N GLN A 324 2.44 -2.30 11.79
CA GLN A 324 3.71 -1.83 12.32
C GLN A 324 4.81 -1.94 11.27
N MET A 325 5.58 -0.87 11.05
CA MET A 325 6.57 -0.81 9.97
C MET A 325 7.98 -1.18 10.44
N ASN A 326 8.81 -1.77 9.58
CA ASN A 326 10.23 -1.95 9.86
C ASN A 326 10.96 -0.60 9.76
N LEU A 327 11.52 -0.18 10.90
CA LEU A 327 12.18 1.11 11.09
C LEU A 327 13.37 1.37 10.15
N ASP A 328 14.01 0.32 9.63
CA ASP A 328 15.20 0.46 8.79
C ASP A 328 14.87 0.35 7.29
N SER A 329 13.68 -0.16 6.94
CA SER A 329 13.30 -0.48 5.56
C SER A 329 13.02 0.74 4.68
N TYR A 330 12.73 1.91 5.26
CA TYR A 330 12.47 3.12 4.48
C TYR A 330 13.66 3.56 3.62
N THR A 331 14.89 3.16 3.99
CA THR A 331 16.10 3.53 3.26
C THR A 331 16.18 2.93 1.85
N GLU A 332 15.54 1.77 1.66
CA GLU A 332 15.43 1.11 0.35
C GLU A 332 14.04 1.34 -0.27
N GLY A 333 13.03 1.57 0.58
CA GLY A 333 11.62 1.65 0.22
C GLY A 333 11.09 3.01 -0.16
N VAL A 334 11.73 4.10 0.26
CA VAL A 334 11.24 5.47 0.05
C VAL A 334 12.31 6.29 -0.66
N ILE A 335 11.94 6.97 -1.73
CA ILE A 335 12.85 7.78 -2.54
C ILE A 335 12.24 9.17 -2.70
N LEU A 336 12.98 10.20 -2.29
CA LEU A 336 12.64 11.59 -2.52
C LEU A 336 13.41 12.12 -3.73
N GLU A 337 12.70 12.66 -4.72
CA GLU A 337 13.27 13.29 -5.91
C GLU A 337 12.75 14.71 -6.10
N SER A 338 13.68 15.64 -6.33
CA SER A 338 13.42 17.01 -6.71
C SER A 338 13.55 17.21 -8.21
N ASN A 339 12.64 17.98 -8.80
CA ASN A 339 12.76 18.43 -10.19
C ASN A 339 13.97 19.35 -10.46
N GLN A 340 14.57 19.95 -9.42
CA GLN A 340 15.73 20.83 -9.53
C GLN A 340 17.06 20.13 -9.16
N ARG A 341 17.03 19.23 -8.18
CA ARG A 341 18.23 18.67 -7.54
C ARG A 341 18.43 17.17 -7.78
N GLY A 342 17.42 16.46 -8.30
CA GLY A 342 17.43 15.00 -8.36
C GLY A 342 17.13 14.39 -7.00
N ILE A 343 17.73 13.24 -6.69
CA ILE A 343 17.48 12.53 -5.41
C ILE A 343 17.95 13.38 -4.23
N LEU A 344 17.08 13.55 -3.24
CA LEU A 344 17.35 14.31 -2.02
C LEU A 344 17.68 13.40 -0.83
N GLU A 345 18.57 13.87 0.03
CA GLU A 345 18.75 13.29 1.37
C GLU A 345 17.66 13.82 2.31
N TYR A 346 17.15 12.94 3.17
CA TYR A 346 16.15 13.26 4.19
C TYR A 346 16.44 12.51 5.47
N GLU A 347 16.00 13.09 6.59
CA GLU A 347 15.89 12.38 7.85
C GLU A 347 14.49 11.79 7.97
N ALA A 348 14.39 10.59 8.53
CA ALA A 348 13.11 9.94 8.74
C ALA A 348 12.98 9.39 10.15
N GLU A 349 11.77 9.51 10.69
CA GLU A 349 11.38 8.93 11.97
C GLU A 349 10.08 8.15 11.79
N PHE A 350 10.01 6.98 12.43
CA PHE A 350 8.78 6.20 12.49
C PHE A 350 8.18 6.27 13.90
N ILE A 351 6.92 6.68 13.97
CA ILE A 351 6.10 6.58 15.17
C ILE A 351 5.21 5.33 15.03
N GLN A 352 5.48 4.32 15.86
CA GLN A 352 4.74 3.06 15.85
C GLN A 352 3.49 3.14 16.74
N GLY A 353 2.34 2.77 16.19
CA GLY A 353 1.10 2.50 16.91
C GLY A 353 0.84 0.99 17.06
N ASN A 354 -0.35 0.65 17.57
CA ASN A 354 -0.78 -0.75 17.65
C ASN A 354 -1.28 -1.28 16.28
N GLU A 355 -1.96 -0.45 15.51
CA GLU A 355 -2.61 -0.83 14.24
C GLU A 355 -2.13 0.00 13.04
N THR A 356 -1.30 1.02 13.29
CA THR A 356 -0.77 1.92 12.27
C THR A 356 0.64 2.36 12.61
N ALA A 357 1.39 2.80 11.62
CA ALA A 357 2.68 3.45 11.79
C ALA A 357 2.72 4.74 10.99
N GLN A 358 3.34 5.78 11.54
CA GLN A 358 3.53 7.05 10.85
C GLN A 358 5.01 7.25 10.52
N LEU A 359 5.34 7.39 9.24
CA LEU A 359 6.64 7.83 8.76
C LEU A 359 6.63 9.35 8.65
N ILE A 360 7.56 10.00 9.32
CA ILE A 360 7.81 11.43 9.25
C ILE A 360 9.08 11.63 8.46
N ILE A 361 8.99 12.33 7.33
CA ILE A 361 10.12 12.71 6.48
C ILE A 361 10.40 14.18 6.70
N THR A 362 11.61 14.47 7.15
CA THR A 362 12.11 15.83 7.36
C THR A 362 13.26 16.09 6.39
N PRO A 363 13.20 17.17 5.60
CA PRO A 363 14.29 17.49 4.70
C PRO A 363 15.57 17.86 5.47
N VAL A 364 16.74 17.39 5.00
CA VAL A 364 18.05 17.80 5.58
C VAL A 364 18.35 19.28 5.29
N GLU A 365 17.92 19.76 4.13
CA GLU A 365 18.03 21.16 3.70
C GLU A 365 16.66 21.69 3.31
N ASN A 366 16.37 22.96 3.66
CA ASN A 366 15.13 23.64 3.26
C ASN A 366 14.84 23.46 1.76
N TYR A 367 13.58 23.26 1.41
CA TYR A 367 13.19 23.18 0.01
C TYR A 367 13.32 24.54 -0.69
N TYR A 368 13.50 24.51 -2.01
CA TYR A 368 13.48 25.71 -2.85
C TYR A 368 12.04 26.13 -3.12
N ALA A 369 11.78 27.43 -3.25
CA ALA A 369 10.51 27.90 -3.78
C ALA A 369 10.23 27.35 -5.19
N ASP A 370 8.97 27.02 -5.46
CA ASP A 370 8.50 26.38 -6.71
C ASP A 370 9.14 25.00 -6.99
N GLU A 371 9.79 24.39 -6.00
CA GLU A 371 10.33 23.06 -6.13
C GLU A 371 9.22 22.01 -6.11
N GLN A 372 9.33 21.03 -7.00
CA GLN A 372 8.44 19.88 -7.02
C GLN A 372 9.16 18.66 -6.45
N ILE A 373 8.59 18.09 -5.39
CA ILE A 373 9.13 16.93 -4.68
C ILE A 373 8.25 15.74 -5.00
N ARG A 374 8.81 14.76 -5.72
CA ARG A 374 8.20 13.45 -5.94
C ARG A 374 8.71 12.50 -4.87
N ILE A 375 7.80 11.86 -4.18
CA ILE A 375 8.10 10.77 -3.25
C ILE A 375 7.60 9.48 -3.89
N SER A 376 8.51 8.54 -4.06
CA SER A 376 8.19 7.19 -4.50
C SER A 376 8.31 6.22 -3.34
N ILE A 377 7.28 5.41 -3.12
CA ILE A 377 7.25 4.34 -2.13
C ILE A 377 7.17 3.02 -2.88
N ASN A 378 8.07 2.09 -2.61
CA ASN A 378 8.17 0.81 -3.31
C ASN A 378 8.21 -0.38 -2.33
N GLN A 379 8.23 -1.60 -2.88
CA GLN A 379 8.27 -2.86 -2.12
C GLN A 379 9.51 -3.10 -1.24
N GLY A 380 10.53 -2.25 -1.35
CA GLY A 380 11.65 -2.19 -0.41
C GLY A 380 11.22 -1.73 0.98
N LEU A 381 10.11 -0.98 1.07
CA LEU A 381 9.49 -0.63 2.33
C LEU A 381 8.76 -1.86 2.89
N ARG A 382 9.03 -2.21 4.15
CA ARG A 382 8.52 -3.44 4.76
C ARG A 382 7.91 -3.23 6.12
N ASP A 383 7.00 -4.11 6.50
CA ASP A 383 6.49 -4.19 7.87
C ASP A 383 7.44 -4.98 8.81
N VAL A 384 7.07 -5.06 10.10
CA VAL A 384 7.84 -5.83 11.10
C VAL A 384 7.82 -7.35 10.86
N LEU A 385 6.89 -7.85 10.05
CA LEU A 385 6.79 -9.24 9.61
C LEU A 385 7.53 -9.49 8.29
N ASN A 386 8.22 -8.46 7.76
CA ASN A 386 8.98 -8.46 6.51
C ASN A 386 8.13 -8.48 5.22
N ASN A 387 6.84 -8.21 5.33
CA ASN A 387 5.93 -8.06 4.19
C ASN A 387 6.22 -6.77 3.41
N PRO A 388 6.19 -6.80 2.07
CA PRO A 388 6.40 -5.61 1.25
C PRO A 388 5.20 -4.66 1.28
N PHE A 389 5.45 -3.37 1.07
CA PHE A 389 4.42 -2.36 0.83
C PHE A 389 3.53 -2.71 -0.37
N ASP A 390 2.22 -2.55 -0.18
CA ASP A 390 1.18 -2.69 -1.21
C ASP A 390 0.57 -1.31 -1.50
N GLY A 391 1.05 -0.68 -2.58
CA GLY A 391 0.55 0.62 -3.02
C GLY A 391 -0.78 0.56 -3.76
N ASN A 392 -1.17 -0.61 -4.29
CA ASN A 392 -2.37 -0.73 -5.11
C ASN A 392 -3.58 -1.21 -4.29
N GLY A 393 -3.33 -1.81 -3.12
CA GLY A 393 -4.32 -2.24 -2.15
C GLY A 393 -5.05 -3.52 -2.53
N ASN A 394 -4.47 -4.37 -3.39
CA ASN A 394 -5.06 -5.66 -3.74
C ASN A 394 -4.70 -6.79 -2.76
N GLY A 395 -3.72 -6.59 -1.89
CA GLY A 395 -3.26 -7.60 -0.95
C GLY A 395 -2.10 -8.46 -1.45
N ASP A 396 -1.64 -8.28 -2.71
CA ASP A 396 -0.62 -9.14 -3.32
C ASP A 396 0.68 -8.39 -3.62
N PRO A 397 1.86 -9.03 -3.47
CA PRO A 397 3.11 -8.44 -3.93
C PRO A 397 3.26 -8.45 -5.47
N ASP A 398 2.92 -7.34 -6.13
CA ASP A 398 2.87 -7.21 -7.60
C ASP A 398 4.02 -6.38 -8.24
N GLY A 399 5.05 -6.06 -7.47
CA GLY A 399 6.25 -5.39 -7.94
C GLY A 399 6.00 -3.91 -8.21
N ILE A 400 6.13 -3.49 -9.47
CA ILE A 400 5.96 -2.08 -9.87
C ILE A 400 4.51 -1.62 -9.69
N ALA A 401 3.53 -2.54 -9.71
CA ALA A 401 2.14 -2.18 -9.49
C ALA A 401 1.90 -1.61 -8.08
N ASP A 402 2.72 -2.02 -7.10
CA ASP A 402 2.64 -1.57 -5.70
C ASP A 402 3.45 -0.30 -5.44
N GLU A 403 4.08 0.26 -6.46
CA GLU A 403 4.82 1.51 -6.32
C GLU A 403 3.87 2.70 -6.30
N ASP A 404 3.91 3.47 -5.21
CA ASP A 404 3.18 4.72 -5.08
C ASP A 404 4.06 5.92 -5.46
N SER A 405 3.47 6.91 -6.13
CA SER A 405 4.15 8.18 -6.41
C SER A 405 3.30 9.38 -6.01
N ILE A 406 3.78 10.09 -4.99
CA ILE A 406 3.17 11.29 -4.44
C ILE A 406 3.95 12.53 -4.90
N LEU A 407 3.25 13.60 -5.29
CA LEU A 407 3.87 14.85 -5.74
C LEU A 407 3.46 16.01 -4.83
N PHE A 408 4.46 16.74 -4.34
CA PHE A 408 4.30 17.98 -3.59
C PHE A 408 4.88 19.15 -4.35
N THR A 409 4.30 20.33 -4.18
CA THR A 409 4.83 21.59 -4.73
C THR A 409 5.07 22.59 -3.61
N VAL A 410 6.27 23.16 -3.58
CA VAL A 410 6.68 24.12 -2.56
C VAL A 410 6.21 25.52 -2.95
N ASN A 411 5.64 26.24 -1.99
CA ASN A 411 5.12 27.58 -2.20
C ASN A 411 6.21 28.56 -2.67
N LEU A 412 5.81 29.58 -3.44
CA LEU A 412 6.71 30.69 -3.77
C LEU A 412 7.03 31.50 -2.51
N LEU A 413 8.28 31.97 -2.39
CA LEU A 413 8.63 32.94 -1.35
C LEU A 413 7.90 34.26 -1.62
N GLY A 414 7.19 34.77 -0.63
CA GLY A 414 6.43 36.02 -0.71
C GLY A 414 5.05 35.91 -1.35
N ASP A 415 4.61 34.71 -1.74
CA ASP A 415 3.20 34.45 -2.13
C ASP A 415 2.44 34.00 -0.87
N TYR A 416 1.86 34.94 -0.15
CA TYR A 416 1.20 34.68 1.12
C TYR A 416 -0.23 34.15 0.95
N ASP A 417 -0.88 34.49 -0.16
CA ASP A 417 -2.24 34.03 -0.46
C ASP A 417 -2.29 32.74 -1.30
N LYS A 418 -1.10 32.21 -1.68
CA LYS A 418 -0.89 30.98 -2.46
C LYS A 418 -1.52 31.06 -3.85
N SER A 419 -1.58 32.26 -4.44
CA SER A 419 -2.13 32.50 -5.76
C SER A 419 -1.20 32.11 -6.91
N SER A 420 -0.01 31.61 -6.58
CA SER A 420 1.11 31.34 -7.51
C SER A 420 1.72 32.60 -8.12
N LEU A 421 1.44 33.76 -7.53
CA LEU A 421 1.94 35.07 -7.94
C LEU A 421 2.40 35.83 -6.71
N VAL A 422 3.37 36.73 -6.89
CA VAL A 422 3.81 37.66 -5.84
C VAL A 422 3.40 39.06 -6.28
N ASP A 423 2.32 39.57 -5.72
CA ASP A 423 1.65 40.77 -6.20
C ASP A 423 1.29 41.80 -5.11
N PHE A 424 0.30 42.66 -5.38
CA PHE A 424 -0.10 43.71 -4.44
C PHE A 424 -0.74 43.17 -3.16
N GLU A 425 -1.53 42.09 -3.23
CA GLU A 425 -2.13 41.51 -2.02
C GLU A 425 -1.03 40.95 -1.11
N ASP A 426 0.02 40.37 -1.69
CA ASP A 426 1.18 39.88 -0.95
C ASP A 426 2.02 41.01 -0.36
N LEU A 427 2.20 42.11 -1.08
CA LEU A 427 2.92 43.28 -0.56
C LEU A 427 2.20 43.87 0.66
N ILE A 428 0.87 43.87 0.65
CA ILE A 428 0.06 44.30 1.79
C ILE A 428 0.19 43.32 2.96
N THR A 429 0.29 42.03 2.69
CA THR A 429 0.52 41.00 3.72
C THR A 429 1.92 41.12 4.33
N LEU A 430 2.96 41.25 3.50
CA LEU A 430 4.33 41.57 3.94
C LEU A 430 4.34 42.81 4.83
N GLN A 431 3.63 43.87 4.44
CA GLN A 431 3.51 45.08 5.26
C GLN A 431 2.88 44.78 6.63
N GLN A 432 1.83 43.96 6.71
CA GLN A 432 1.25 43.61 8.01
C GLN A 432 2.25 42.82 8.86
N ASN A 433 2.97 41.88 8.24
CA ASN A 433 4.00 41.07 8.89
C ASN A 433 5.18 41.92 9.38
N TRP A 434 5.56 42.95 8.61
CA TRP A 434 6.61 43.93 8.95
C TRP A 434 6.35 44.69 10.26
N TRP A 435 5.09 44.89 10.60
CA TRP A 435 4.67 45.58 11.81
C TRP A 435 4.37 44.63 12.97
N ASN A 436 4.39 43.33 12.72
CA ASN A 436 4.08 42.35 13.74
C ASN A 436 5.25 42.21 14.73
N GLU A 437 4.94 42.15 16.03
CA GLU A 437 5.96 41.99 17.07
C GLU A 437 6.50 40.55 17.12
N THR A 438 5.74 39.58 16.61
CA THR A 438 6.11 38.17 16.56
C THR A 438 6.21 37.73 15.10
N VAL A 439 7.37 37.21 14.72
CA VAL A 439 7.62 36.63 13.40
C VAL A 439 7.25 35.16 13.43
N THR A 440 6.42 34.71 12.49
CA THR A 440 6.17 33.29 12.27
C THR A 440 6.98 32.81 11.06
N LEU A 441 7.33 31.51 11.03
CA LEU A 441 8.15 30.96 9.93
C LEU A 441 7.47 31.08 8.55
N SER A 442 6.13 31.08 8.50
CA SER A 442 5.38 31.29 7.26
C SER A 442 5.41 32.74 6.78
N ASP A 443 5.73 33.69 7.66
CA ASP A 443 5.82 35.11 7.30
C ASP A 443 7.19 35.47 6.72
N GLU A 444 8.21 34.70 7.10
CA GLU A 444 9.62 34.91 6.77
C GLU A 444 9.95 34.41 5.37
N ILE A 445 10.61 35.27 4.59
CA ILE A 445 10.92 34.99 3.18
C ILE A 445 12.38 35.28 2.84
N GLY A 446 13.13 35.92 3.74
CA GLY A 446 14.56 36.15 3.62
C GLY A 446 15.31 35.96 4.94
N PRO A 447 16.66 36.03 4.93
CA PRO A 447 17.52 36.01 3.75
C PRO A 447 17.33 34.73 2.91
N ALA A 448 17.54 34.81 1.60
CA ALA A 448 17.48 33.64 0.71
C ALA A 448 18.60 33.66 -0.32
N VAL A 449 18.97 32.48 -0.80
CA VAL A 449 20.00 32.27 -1.83
C VAL A 449 19.41 31.57 -3.05
N GLY A 450 19.96 31.86 -4.23
CA GLY A 450 19.48 31.29 -5.49
C GLY A 450 19.02 32.36 -6.46
N THR A 451 18.13 31.99 -7.38
CA THR A 451 17.56 32.90 -8.38
C THR A 451 16.07 32.67 -8.50
N PRO A 452 15.22 33.72 -8.52
CA PRO A 452 13.78 33.56 -8.69
C PRO A 452 13.40 32.67 -9.89
N PRO A 453 12.42 31.75 -9.73
CA PRO A 453 11.65 31.51 -8.52
C PRO A 453 12.36 30.58 -7.52
N PHE A 454 13.37 29.84 -7.96
CA PHE A 454 14.07 28.81 -7.21
C PHE A 454 15.07 29.42 -6.22
N MET A 455 14.53 29.96 -5.13
CA MET A 455 15.30 30.47 -4.00
C MET A 455 15.11 29.58 -2.77
N GLN A 456 16.21 29.35 -2.06
CA GLN A 456 16.24 28.62 -0.79
C GLN A 456 16.43 29.61 0.35
N ILE A 457 15.47 29.65 1.26
CA ILE A 457 15.47 30.55 2.41
C ILE A 457 16.40 30.06 3.53
N GLN A 458 16.99 31.03 4.23
CA GLN A 458 17.82 30.87 5.42
C GLN A 458 17.23 31.73 6.54
N PRO A 459 16.13 31.28 7.18
CA PRO A 459 15.38 32.07 8.16
C PRO A 459 16.29 32.51 9.32
N ASP A 460 16.20 33.78 9.71
CA ASP A 460 16.90 34.40 10.82
C ASP A 460 15.95 34.91 11.94
N SER A 461 14.67 34.56 11.83
CA SER A 461 13.54 34.92 12.70
C SER A 461 13.28 36.43 12.78
N LYS A 462 13.60 37.17 11.72
CA LYS A 462 13.29 38.60 11.59
C LYS A 462 12.53 38.86 10.30
N ILE A 463 11.78 39.96 10.27
CA ILE A 463 11.26 40.54 9.05
C ILE A 463 11.98 41.88 8.88
N ASP A 464 12.92 41.94 7.94
CA ASP A 464 13.72 43.14 7.70
C ASP A 464 14.04 43.37 6.21
N PHE A 465 15.05 44.20 5.94
CA PHE A 465 15.38 44.57 4.57
C PHE A 465 15.74 43.35 3.69
N GLU A 466 16.26 42.27 4.27
CA GLU A 466 16.56 41.06 3.52
C GLU A 466 15.28 40.40 2.98
N ASP A 467 14.22 40.30 3.78
CA ASP A 467 12.89 39.83 3.34
C ASP A 467 12.31 40.70 2.23
N LEU A 468 12.40 42.03 2.41
CA LEU A 468 11.92 42.95 1.39
C LEU A 468 12.68 42.77 0.08
N MET A 469 13.99 42.53 0.13
CA MET A 469 14.77 42.29 -1.08
C MET A 469 14.44 40.95 -1.74
N ILE A 470 14.10 39.91 -0.98
CA ILE A 470 13.58 38.66 -1.56
C ILE A 470 12.21 38.91 -2.20
N PHE A 471 11.31 39.62 -1.51
CA PHE A 471 10.00 40.00 -2.06
C PHE A 471 10.14 40.75 -3.38
N VAL A 472 11.01 41.76 -3.45
CA VAL A 472 11.25 42.55 -4.67
C VAL A 472 11.73 41.66 -5.82
N GLN A 473 12.61 40.70 -5.54
CA GLN A 473 13.12 39.77 -6.54
C GLN A 473 12.02 38.84 -7.07
N MET A 474 11.20 38.28 -6.17
CA MET A 474 10.07 37.42 -6.52
C MET A 474 8.94 38.17 -7.22
N TRP A 475 8.64 39.39 -6.78
CA TRP A 475 7.68 40.29 -7.42
C TRP A 475 8.13 40.66 -8.84
N ASN A 476 9.40 41.00 -9.03
CA ASN A 476 9.95 41.31 -10.36
C ASN A 476 9.94 40.09 -11.29
N TRP A 477 10.16 38.88 -10.73
CA TRP A 477 10.00 37.63 -11.47
C TRP A 477 8.54 37.40 -11.84
N SER A 478 7.62 37.48 -10.87
CA SER A 478 6.19 37.21 -11.03
C SER A 478 5.52 38.19 -12.02
N THR A 479 5.89 39.48 -11.98
CA THR A 479 5.39 40.51 -12.90
C THR A 479 5.83 40.33 -14.36
N GLY A 480 6.84 39.49 -14.62
CA GLY A 480 7.26 39.09 -15.97
C GLY A 480 6.35 38.02 -16.61
N PHE A 481 5.44 37.42 -15.86
CA PHE A 481 4.45 36.46 -16.36
C PHE A 481 3.13 37.18 -16.63
N ASP A 482 2.59 36.96 -17.83
CA ASP A 482 1.55 37.81 -18.40
C ASP A 482 0.23 37.75 -17.63
N TYR A 483 -0.30 38.93 -17.31
CA TYR A 483 -1.60 39.11 -16.67
C TYR A 483 -2.67 39.25 -17.75
N ASP A 484 -3.11 38.14 -18.33
CA ASP A 484 -4.26 38.09 -19.25
C ASP A 484 -5.59 37.85 -18.50
N ASP A 485 -5.58 37.71 -17.16
CA ASP A 485 -6.78 37.43 -16.34
C ASP A 485 -7.66 38.67 -16.03
N GLY A 486 -7.65 39.68 -16.89
CA GLY A 486 -8.66 40.76 -16.82
C GLY A 486 -8.76 41.47 -15.47
N ARG A 487 -7.64 41.73 -14.76
CA ARG A 487 -7.65 42.50 -13.49
C ARG A 487 -8.18 43.93 -13.67
N ILE A 488 -7.99 44.53 -14.84
CA ILE A 488 -8.65 45.79 -15.24
C ILE A 488 -10.20 45.64 -15.26
N ALA A 489 -10.74 44.42 -15.45
CA ALA A 489 -12.17 44.14 -15.47
C ALA A 489 -12.80 43.87 -14.08
N ARG A 490 -12.02 43.73 -13.00
CA ARG A 490 -12.55 43.59 -11.63
C ARG A 490 -12.95 44.95 -11.05
N SER A 491 -13.97 45.60 -11.61
CA SER A 491 -14.53 46.82 -11.01
C SER A 491 -15.34 46.46 -9.77
N ARG A 492 -14.91 46.89 -8.58
CA ARG A 492 -15.74 46.86 -7.37
C ARG A 492 -16.14 48.30 -7.04
N GLN A 493 -17.26 48.78 -7.59
CA GLN A 493 -17.67 50.19 -7.39
C GLN A 493 -17.88 50.50 -5.89
N ALA A 494 -16.96 51.26 -5.30
CA ALA A 494 -17.18 51.97 -4.05
C ALA A 494 -18.10 53.17 -4.32
N GLY A 495 -18.98 53.51 -3.38
CA GLY A 495 -20.04 54.51 -3.57
C GLY A 495 -19.58 55.97 -3.76
N LYS A 496 -18.26 56.26 -3.68
CA LYS A 496 -17.64 57.57 -3.93
C LYS A 496 -16.18 57.38 -4.39
N ASN A 497 -15.80 58.03 -5.49
CA ASN A 497 -14.41 58.09 -5.93
C ASN A 497 -13.70 59.27 -5.25
N TYR A 498 -12.62 59.00 -4.53
CA TYR A 498 -11.82 60.01 -3.81
C TYR A 498 -10.51 60.33 -4.52
N THR A 499 -10.07 59.42 -5.38
CA THR A 499 -8.89 59.59 -6.24
C THR A 499 -9.28 60.21 -7.57
N THR A 500 -8.48 61.17 -8.05
CA THR A 500 -8.66 61.76 -9.39
C THR A 500 -7.40 61.65 -10.23
N LEU A 501 -7.58 61.44 -11.53
CA LEU A 501 -6.52 61.52 -12.51
C LEU A 501 -6.66 62.83 -13.30
N SER A 502 -5.56 63.58 -13.43
CA SER A 502 -5.53 64.80 -14.22
C SER A 502 -4.31 64.85 -15.15
N ALA A 503 -4.52 65.27 -16.40
CA ALA A 503 -3.43 65.57 -17.32
C ALA A 503 -3.05 67.05 -17.25
N SER A 504 -1.76 67.34 -17.25
CA SER A 504 -1.26 68.71 -17.27
C SER A 504 0.11 68.78 -17.92
N TYR A 505 0.41 69.92 -18.54
CA TYR A 505 1.72 70.22 -19.08
C TYR A 505 2.62 70.81 -17.99
N PRO A 506 3.95 70.60 -18.08
CA PRO A 506 4.89 71.39 -17.29
C PRO A 506 4.56 72.89 -17.45
N PRO A 507 4.65 73.69 -16.38
CA PRO A 507 4.71 75.14 -16.55
C PRO A 507 5.82 75.43 -17.55
N PRO A 508 5.59 76.23 -18.61
CA PRO A 508 6.59 76.42 -19.66
C PRO A 508 7.90 76.98 -19.07
N GLN A 509 8.92 76.11 -18.98
CA GLN A 509 10.27 76.48 -18.54
C GLN A 509 11.23 76.59 -19.73
N VAL A 510 12.46 77.02 -19.50
CA VAL A 510 13.39 77.33 -20.60
C VAL A 510 14.10 76.11 -21.11
N GLY A 511 14.05 75.91 -22.42
CA GLY A 511 14.77 74.84 -23.10
C GLY A 511 14.10 73.48 -23.01
N ASP A 512 12.95 73.39 -22.34
CA ASP A 512 12.12 72.19 -22.33
C ASP A 512 11.29 72.19 -23.60
N ASP A 513 11.47 71.17 -24.43
CA ASP A 513 10.52 70.88 -25.48
C ASP A 513 9.17 70.59 -24.82
N VAL A 514 8.08 71.20 -25.31
CA VAL A 514 6.68 70.94 -24.86
C VAL A 514 6.22 69.55 -25.33
N GLU A 515 7.16 68.64 -25.43
CA GLU A 515 6.98 67.21 -25.66
C GLU A 515 6.65 66.50 -24.36
N GLU A 516 6.91 67.09 -23.19
CA GLU A 516 6.56 66.45 -21.92
C GLU A 516 5.09 66.67 -21.54
N LEU A 517 4.43 65.58 -21.16
CA LEU A 517 3.10 65.54 -20.59
C LEU A 517 3.16 64.87 -19.21
N TYR A 518 2.44 65.41 -18.23
CA TYR A 518 2.31 64.78 -16.93
C TYR A 518 0.89 64.30 -16.67
N LEU A 519 0.77 63.08 -16.16
CA LEU A 519 -0.45 62.60 -15.52
C LEU A 519 -0.26 62.60 -14.01
N TYR A 520 -1.22 63.16 -13.29
CA TYR A 520 -1.21 63.28 -11.85
C TYR A 520 -2.35 62.45 -11.26
N VAL A 521 -2.01 61.48 -10.42
CA VAL A 521 -2.96 60.74 -9.57
C VAL A 521 -2.99 61.45 -8.22
N ASP A 522 -4.08 62.14 -7.93
CA ASP A 522 -4.28 62.93 -6.71
C ASP A 522 -5.07 62.14 -5.66
N LEU A 523 -4.52 62.04 -4.44
CA LEU A 523 -5.04 61.24 -3.34
C LEU A 523 -5.49 62.07 -2.12
N ASP A 524 -5.51 63.40 -2.26
CA ASP A 524 -5.72 64.36 -1.16
C ASP A 524 -7.06 64.23 -0.42
N SER A 525 -8.02 63.54 -1.01
CA SER A 525 -9.35 63.33 -0.42
C SER A 525 -9.38 62.16 0.58
N ILE A 526 -8.28 61.43 0.76
CA ILE A 526 -8.23 60.20 1.56
C ILE A 526 -7.31 60.37 2.75
N GLN A 527 -7.88 60.23 3.95
CA GLN A 527 -7.12 60.17 5.19
C GLN A 527 -6.75 58.71 5.50
N ALA A 528 -5.46 58.48 5.79
CA ALA A 528 -4.88 57.20 6.21
C ALA A 528 -4.86 56.08 5.14
N VAL A 529 -3.99 56.24 4.13
CA VAL A 529 -3.64 55.18 3.16
C VAL A 529 -2.45 54.38 3.69
N GLY A 530 -2.53 53.06 3.73
CA GLY A 530 -1.41 52.17 4.06
C GLY A 530 -0.72 51.60 2.83
N GLY A 531 -1.45 51.41 1.73
CA GLY A 531 -0.88 50.93 0.48
C GLY A 531 -1.71 51.33 -0.73
N LEU A 532 -1.06 51.31 -1.90
CA LEU A 532 -1.64 51.71 -3.18
C LEU A 532 -1.11 50.82 -4.30
N GLY A 533 -2.00 50.14 -5.00
CA GLY A 533 -1.76 49.52 -6.30
C GLY A 533 -2.32 50.41 -7.40
N LEU A 534 -1.54 50.69 -8.44
CA LEU A 534 -1.92 51.46 -9.62
C LEU A 534 -1.48 50.71 -10.86
N GLU A 535 -2.44 50.43 -11.74
CA GLU A 535 -2.20 49.90 -13.07
C GLU A 535 -2.71 50.91 -14.09
N LEU A 536 -1.92 51.22 -15.11
CA LEU A 536 -2.30 52.16 -16.16
C LEU A 536 -1.86 51.65 -17.53
N SER A 537 -2.80 51.57 -18.47
CA SER A 537 -2.53 51.32 -19.89
C SER A 537 -2.77 52.60 -20.69
N TYR A 538 -1.93 52.82 -21.70
CA TYR A 538 -1.95 54.02 -22.53
C TYR A 538 -1.80 53.68 -24.02
N ASP A 539 -2.25 54.59 -24.88
CA ASP A 539 -2.04 54.50 -26.33
C ASP A 539 -0.60 54.90 -26.70
N PRO A 540 0.24 53.96 -27.16
CA PRO A 540 1.62 54.22 -27.54
C PRO A 540 1.78 55.05 -28.82
N GLU A 541 0.72 55.22 -29.62
CA GLU A 541 0.78 56.13 -30.77
C GLU A 541 0.65 57.60 -30.36
N ALA A 542 0.04 57.86 -29.20
CA ALA A 542 -0.21 59.21 -28.69
C ALA A 542 0.87 59.69 -27.71
N ILE A 543 1.26 58.84 -26.77
CA ILE A 543 2.21 59.16 -25.70
C ILE A 543 3.15 57.98 -25.41
N ASP A 544 4.34 58.28 -24.91
CA ASP A 544 5.38 57.31 -24.56
C ASP A 544 5.82 57.52 -23.11
N TYR A 545 5.87 56.46 -22.31
CA TYR A 545 6.18 56.57 -20.90
C TYR A 545 7.68 56.84 -20.67
N LEU A 546 7.99 57.79 -19.78
CA LEU A 546 9.38 58.15 -19.46
C LEU A 546 9.79 57.78 -18.04
N ASP A 547 9.02 58.20 -17.03
CA ASP A 547 9.40 58.08 -15.62
C ASP A 547 8.20 58.35 -14.69
N GLN A 548 8.35 58.04 -13.40
CA GLN A 548 7.39 58.33 -12.36
C GLN A 548 8.04 58.84 -11.07
N SER A 549 7.43 59.89 -10.51
CA SER A 549 7.79 60.44 -9.20
C SER A 549 6.56 60.48 -8.30
N SER A 550 6.76 60.45 -6.99
CA SER A 550 5.67 60.57 -6.03
C SER A 550 6.09 61.42 -4.85
N ARG A 551 5.10 61.97 -4.13
CA ARG A 551 5.31 62.81 -2.94
C ARG A 551 5.19 62.04 -1.61
N PHE A 552 5.19 60.70 -1.68
CA PHE A 552 5.19 59.87 -0.47
C PHE A 552 6.51 59.99 0.29
N ASP A 553 6.48 59.66 1.59
CA ASP A 553 7.64 59.69 2.47
C ASP A 553 8.69 58.63 2.06
N GLN A 554 9.95 58.82 2.44
CA GLN A 554 11.05 57.87 2.23
C GLN A 554 10.81 56.50 2.90
N HIS A 555 9.87 56.42 3.84
CA HIS A 555 9.50 55.18 4.54
C HIS A 555 8.52 54.31 3.74
N TRP A 556 8.06 54.79 2.57
CA TRP A 556 7.23 54.00 1.66
C TRP A 556 8.09 53.20 0.69
N THR A 557 7.85 51.90 0.66
CA THR A 557 8.38 51.03 -0.38
C THR A 557 7.62 51.24 -1.67
N LYS A 558 8.36 51.38 -2.78
CA LYS A 558 7.81 51.57 -4.12
C LYS A 558 8.35 50.51 -5.06
N LEU A 559 7.45 49.70 -5.59
CA LEU A 559 7.70 48.75 -6.67
C LEU A 559 7.07 49.28 -7.95
N SER A 560 7.76 49.12 -9.07
CA SER A 560 7.22 49.57 -10.34
C SER A 560 7.77 48.78 -11.51
N TYR A 561 6.88 48.45 -12.43
CA TYR A 561 7.17 47.69 -13.63
C TYR A 561 6.51 48.37 -14.82
N HIS A 562 7.27 48.51 -15.91
CA HIS A 562 6.76 49.04 -17.17
C HIS A 562 6.86 47.95 -18.24
N ASP A 563 5.70 47.40 -18.56
CA ASP A 563 5.52 46.48 -19.66
C ASP A 563 5.50 47.28 -20.97
N SER A 564 6.65 47.33 -21.64
CA SER A 564 6.79 48.04 -22.92
C SER A 564 6.07 47.35 -24.08
N ALA A 565 5.76 46.04 -23.98
CA ALA A 565 5.09 45.29 -25.03
C ALA A 565 3.57 45.54 -25.01
N ASN A 566 2.98 45.58 -23.81
CA ASN A 566 1.56 45.82 -23.62
C ASN A 566 1.23 47.29 -23.28
N HIS A 567 2.23 48.17 -23.26
CA HIS A 567 2.10 49.59 -22.92
C HIS A 567 1.35 49.83 -21.60
N ARG A 568 1.74 49.04 -20.59
CA ARG A 568 1.16 49.03 -19.26
C ARG A 568 2.20 49.41 -18.20
N ILE A 569 1.79 50.24 -17.26
CA ILE A 569 2.59 50.66 -16.11
C ILE A 569 1.92 50.12 -14.85
N VAL A 570 2.68 49.43 -14.01
CA VAL A 570 2.26 48.95 -12.70
C VAL A 570 3.11 49.65 -11.64
N ILE A 571 2.45 50.24 -10.65
CA ILE A 571 3.09 50.90 -9.50
C ILE A 571 2.41 50.37 -8.25
N GLN A 572 3.20 49.85 -7.32
CA GLN A 572 2.72 49.38 -6.02
C GLN A 572 3.50 50.08 -4.92
N LEU A 573 2.78 50.57 -3.93
CA LEU A 573 3.30 51.35 -2.83
C LEU A 573 2.80 50.78 -1.51
N ALA A 574 3.67 50.67 -0.52
CA ALA A 574 3.32 50.28 0.84
C ALA A 574 4.11 51.09 1.87
N ASP A 575 3.43 51.61 2.87
CA ASP A 575 4.03 52.25 4.05
C ASP A 575 4.69 51.18 4.92
N LEU A 576 5.99 51.22 5.18
CA LEU A 576 6.64 50.28 6.11
C LEU A 576 6.96 50.92 7.47
N ASP A 577 6.58 52.19 7.68
CA ASP A 577 6.81 52.88 8.95
C ASP A 577 5.92 52.30 10.05
N GLN A 578 6.49 51.83 11.15
CA GLN A 578 5.71 51.33 12.29
C GLN A 578 4.96 52.45 13.03
N GLU A 579 5.44 53.70 12.95
CA GLU A 579 4.76 54.84 13.57
C GLU A 579 3.64 55.36 12.67
N ILE A 580 2.49 55.67 13.27
CA ILE A 580 1.41 56.40 12.57
C ILE A 580 1.84 57.85 12.42
N ARG A 581 2.48 58.17 11.30
CA ARG A 581 2.81 59.54 10.93
C ARG A 581 1.65 60.17 10.19
N ILE A 582 1.37 61.44 10.53
CA ILE A 582 0.42 62.24 9.76
C ILE A 582 1.02 62.42 8.37
N GLN A 583 0.39 61.81 7.37
CA GLN A 583 0.87 61.90 6.00
C GLN A 583 0.89 63.36 5.52
N PRO A 584 1.88 63.73 4.68
CA PRO A 584 1.95 65.08 4.13
C PRO A 584 0.65 65.43 3.39
N MET A 585 0.21 66.68 3.51
CA MET A 585 -0.83 67.20 2.63
C MET A 585 -0.25 67.28 1.21
N ASN A 586 -1.01 66.85 0.18
CA ASN A 586 -0.60 66.77 -1.24
C ASN A 586 0.04 65.42 -1.64
N ASN A 587 -0.67 64.32 -1.42
CA ASN A 587 -0.29 62.97 -1.85
C ASN A 587 -0.60 62.81 -3.35
N GLN A 588 0.46 62.80 -4.16
CA GLN A 588 0.34 62.77 -5.61
C GLN A 588 1.38 61.82 -6.23
N ILE A 589 0.94 61.01 -7.19
CA ILE A 589 1.82 60.28 -8.11
C ILE A 589 1.85 61.05 -9.42
N LYS A 590 3.05 61.41 -9.87
CA LYS A 590 3.31 62.09 -11.13
C LYS A 590 3.94 61.11 -12.10
N LEU A 591 3.21 60.78 -13.16
CA LEU A 591 3.67 60.01 -14.30
C LEU A 591 4.11 60.96 -15.41
N LYS A 592 5.31 60.74 -15.94
CA LYS A 592 5.91 61.56 -16.99
C LYS A 592 5.85 60.80 -18.31
N PHE A 593 5.30 61.45 -19.31
CA PHE A 593 5.20 60.97 -20.67
C PHE A 593 5.86 61.93 -21.64
N ARG A 594 6.33 61.39 -22.75
CA ARG A 594 6.64 62.10 -23.98
C ARG A 594 5.44 62.04 -24.90
N ARG A 595 4.98 63.18 -25.38
CA ARG A 595 3.98 63.33 -26.43
C ARG A 595 4.60 62.91 -27.77
N LEU A 596 3.91 62.05 -28.49
CA LEU A 596 4.30 61.62 -29.84
C LEU A 596 3.43 62.24 -30.93
N ARG A 597 2.16 62.53 -30.63
CA ARG A 597 1.19 63.08 -31.58
C ARG A 597 0.22 64.03 -30.91
N ASP A 598 -0.25 65.04 -31.64
CA ASP A 598 -1.38 65.89 -31.25
C ASP A 598 -2.69 65.17 -31.58
N THR A 599 -3.35 64.60 -30.57
CA THR A 599 -4.59 63.84 -30.70
C THR A 599 -5.39 63.86 -29.38
N GLU A 600 -6.68 63.54 -29.47
CA GLU A 600 -7.39 63.05 -28.28
C GLU A 600 -6.94 61.62 -28.01
N THR A 601 -6.61 61.32 -26.76
CA THR A 601 -6.21 59.99 -26.30
C THR A 601 -6.92 59.65 -25.01
N GLU A 602 -6.87 58.38 -24.63
CA GLU A 602 -7.38 57.90 -23.35
C GLU A 602 -6.35 57.01 -22.66
N VAL A 603 -6.42 56.99 -21.32
CA VAL A 603 -5.72 56.01 -20.50
C VAL A 603 -6.75 55.22 -19.71
N ASN A 604 -6.59 53.91 -19.63
CA ASN A 604 -7.37 53.07 -18.73
C ASN A 604 -6.52 52.80 -17.50
N TRP A 605 -7.05 53.12 -16.33
CA TRP A 605 -6.32 52.98 -15.08
C TRP A 605 -7.18 52.28 -14.03
N MET A 606 -6.53 51.45 -13.25
CA MET A 606 -7.09 50.78 -12.08
C MET A 606 -6.30 51.21 -10.85
N ILE A 607 -7.02 51.51 -9.78
CA ILE A 607 -6.42 51.79 -8.49
C ILE A 607 -6.99 50.86 -7.43
N ASP A 608 -6.13 50.42 -6.52
CA ASP A 608 -6.47 49.71 -5.30
C ASP A 608 -5.81 50.42 -4.12
N LEU A 609 -6.62 50.95 -3.21
CA LEU A 609 -6.17 51.63 -2.00
C LEU A 609 -6.52 50.81 -0.79
N ARG A 610 -5.49 50.54 0.03
CA ARG A 610 -5.61 49.91 1.34
C ARG A 610 -5.32 50.91 2.44
N ASP A 611 -6.03 50.81 3.56
CA ASP A 611 -5.60 51.49 4.78
C ASP A 611 -4.45 50.72 5.45
N ARG A 612 -3.93 51.27 6.56
CA ARG A 612 -2.84 50.64 7.33
C ARG A 612 -3.21 49.34 8.03
N THR A 613 -4.45 48.87 7.92
CA THR A 613 -4.85 47.54 8.40
C THR A 613 -4.98 46.53 7.25
N GLY A 614 -4.56 46.91 6.04
CA GLY A 614 -4.71 46.12 4.81
C GLY A 614 -6.13 46.13 4.25
N LYS A 615 -7.07 46.85 4.86
CA LYS A 615 -8.47 46.86 4.42
C LYS A 615 -8.66 47.76 3.22
N THR A 616 -9.41 47.26 2.24
CA THR A 616 -9.80 48.02 1.05
C THR A 616 -10.59 49.28 1.38
N ARG A 617 -10.07 50.42 0.92
CA ARG A 617 -10.71 51.74 0.99
C ARG A 617 -11.39 52.10 -0.33
N GLU A 618 -10.73 51.84 -1.44
CA GLU A 618 -11.19 52.19 -2.78
C GLU A 618 -10.55 51.24 -3.79
N VAL A 619 -11.35 50.61 -4.65
CA VAL A 619 -10.86 49.83 -5.80
C VAL A 619 -11.73 50.17 -6.99
N PHE A 620 -11.17 50.66 -8.09
CA PHE A 620 -11.95 50.88 -9.30
C PHE A 620 -11.07 50.89 -10.54
N THR A 621 -11.74 50.73 -11.68
CA THR A 621 -11.16 50.94 -13.01
C THR A 621 -11.92 52.06 -13.70
N GLN A 622 -11.20 52.99 -14.32
CA GLN A 622 -11.77 54.09 -15.07
C GLN A 622 -10.94 54.42 -16.32
N SER A 623 -11.57 55.00 -17.34
CA SER A 623 -10.87 55.66 -18.44
C SER A 623 -10.82 57.18 -18.23
N TYR A 624 -9.68 57.79 -18.55
CA TYR A 624 -9.48 59.23 -18.51
C TYR A 624 -9.08 59.73 -19.90
N LYS A 625 -9.96 60.54 -20.49
CA LYS A 625 -9.75 61.16 -21.82
C LYS A 625 -9.11 62.53 -21.65
N PHE A 626 -8.09 62.81 -22.45
CA PHE A 626 -7.46 64.12 -22.49
C PHE A 626 -6.85 64.40 -23.86
N ASN A 627 -6.49 65.67 -24.09
CA ASN A 627 -5.91 66.11 -25.34
C ASN A 627 -4.39 66.28 -25.19
N THR A 628 -3.62 65.63 -26.07
CA THR A 628 -2.16 65.76 -26.13
C THR A 628 -1.70 66.97 -26.93
N THR A 629 -2.60 67.86 -27.36
CA THR A 629 -2.19 69.11 -28.01
C THR A 629 -1.54 70.04 -26.98
N ALA A 630 -0.27 70.40 -27.20
CA ALA A 630 0.44 71.33 -26.34
C ALA A 630 -0.29 72.70 -26.29
N PRO A 631 -0.35 73.35 -25.12
CA PRO A 631 -0.93 74.67 -25.01
C PRO A 631 -0.10 75.68 -25.81
N LEU A 632 -0.77 76.48 -26.65
CA LEU A 632 -0.16 77.62 -27.33
C LEU A 632 -0.21 78.87 -26.42
N PRO A 633 0.77 79.77 -26.51
CA PRO A 633 0.69 81.04 -25.80
C PRO A 633 -0.48 81.87 -26.33
N GLU A 634 -1.12 82.66 -25.46
CA GLU A 634 -2.28 83.50 -25.86
C GLU A 634 -1.86 84.78 -26.59
N GLN A 635 -0.62 85.24 -26.38
CA GLN A 635 -0.11 86.50 -26.91
C GLN A 635 1.37 86.40 -27.26
N TYR A 636 1.79 87.26 -28.19
CA TYR A 636 3.20 87.43 -28.49
C TYR A 636 3.95 88.02 -27.29
N ALA A 637 5.05 87.40 -26.89
CA ALA A 637 5.88 87.90 -25.80
C ALA A 637 7.36 87.77 -26.12
N LEU A 638 8.15 88.72 -25.61
CA LEU A 638 9.61 88.66 -25.58
C LEU A 638 10.02 88.76 -24.12
N HIS A 639 10.59 87.70 -23.58
CA HIS A 639 10.95 87.62 -22.16
C HIS A 639 12.32 88.24 -21.92
N GLN A 640 12.56 88.64 -20.67
CA GLN A 640 13.90 89.06 -20.27
C GLN A 640 14.87 87.88 -20.41
N ASN A 641 16.03 88.11 -21.04
CA ASN A 641 17.06 87.08 -21.16
C ASN A 641 17.52 86.61 -19.77
N TYR A 642 17.84 85.32 -19.62
CA TYR A 642 18.37 84.77 -18.38
C TYR A 642 19.65 83.94 -18.64
N PRO A 643 20.72 84.12 -17.85
CA PRO A 643 20.88 85.16 -16.84
C PRO A 643 20.92 86.57 -17.46
N ASN A 644 20.58 87.62 -16.71
CA ASN A 644 20.84 89.02 -17.09
C ASN A 644 21.20 89.82 -15.82
N PRO A 645 22.46 90.25 -15.63
CA PRO A 645 23.58 90.16 -16.59
C PRO A 645 24.05 88.72 -16.88
N PHE A 646 24.70 88.49 -18.02
CA PHE A 646 25.20 87.17 -18.45
C PHE A 646 26.70 87.17 -18.78
N ASN A 647 27.34 85.99 -18.82
CA ASN A 647 28.74 85.81 -19.22
C ASN A 647 29.02 84.39 -19.78
N PRO A 648 29.51 84.23 -21.02
CA PRO A 648 29.19 85.02 -22.21
C PRO A 648 27.90 84.53 -22.89
N SER A 649 27.19 83.54 -22.32
CA SER A 649 25.95 83.01 -22.90
C SER A 649 24.71 83.36 -22.10
N THR A 650 23.62 83.66 -22.82
CA THR A 650 22.28 83.85 -22.26
C THR A 650 21.24 83.14 -23.11
N THR A 651 20.14 82.74 -22.49
CA THR A 651 18.96 82.26 -23.20
C THR A 651 17.94 83.39 -23.32
N ILE A 652 17.35 83.53 -24.48
CA ILE A 652 16.30 84.49 -24.83
C ILE A 652 15.03 83.69 -25.09
N ARG A 653 13.93 84.03 -24.42
CA ARG A 653 12.63 83.37 -24.61
C ARG A 653 11.65 84.27 -25.34
N TYR A 654 10.83 83.70 -26.20
CA TYR A 654 9.77 84.40 -26.90
C TYR A 654 8.60 83.46 -27.18
N ASP A 655 7.41 84.03 -27.22
CA ASP A 655 6.15 83.30 -27.32
C ASP A 655 5.44 83.70 -28.60
N LEU A 656 4.94 82.73 -29.37
CA LEU A 656 4.22 82.91 -30.63
C LEU A 656 2.83 82.25 -30.55
N PRO A 657 1.72 82.99 -30.52
CA PRO A 657 0.36 82.42 -30.45
C PRO A 657 -0.06 81.70 -31.74
N GLU A 658 0.57 82.02 -32.86
CA GLU A 658 0.32 81.47 -34.19
C GLU A 658 1.63 81.43 -35.00
N ASP A 659 1.65 80.68 -36.11
CA ASP A 659 2.78 80.63 -37.03
C ASP A 659 3.05 82.03 -37.60
N SER A 660 4.26 82.54 -37.39
CA SER A 660 4.55 83.96 -37.56
C SER A 660 5.93 84.20 -38.15
N TYR A 661 6.01 85.11 -39.12
CA TYR A 661 7.30 85.60 -39.60
C TYR A 661 7.87 86.58 -38.59
N ILE A 662 8.98 86.22 -37.94
CA ILE A 662 9.62 87.05 -36.93
C ILE A 662 11.10 87.28 -37.23
N ARG A 663 11.60 88.42 -36.76
CA ARG A 663 13.01 88.76 -36.80
C ARG A 663 13.48 89.13 -35.41
N ILE A 664 14.34 88.30 -34.82
CA ILE A 664 14.96 88.56 -33.52
C ILE A 664 16.42 88.95 -33.74
N ALA A 665 16.77 90.18 -33.40
CA ALA A 665 18.11 90.72 -33.58
C ALA A 665 18.61 91.45 -32.33
N ILE A 666 19.92 91.44 -32.15
CA ILE A 666 20.63 92.11 -31.07
C ILE A 666 21.33 93.35 -31.63
N TYR A 667 21.17 94.47 -30.94
CA TYR A 667 21.76 95.76 -31.28
C TYR A 667 22.62 96.28 -30.12
N ASN A 668 23.66 97.05 -30.42
CA ASN A 668 24.40 97.79 -29.41
C ASN A 668 23.73 99.13 -29.06
N ILE A 669 24.30 99.89 -28.13
CA ILE A 669 23.80 101.21 -27.73
C ILE A 669 23.78 102.27 -28.86
N LEU A 670 24.54 102.03 -29.94
CA LEU A 670 24.59 102.90 -31.12
C LEU A 670 23.51 102.53 -32.15
N GLY A 671 22.69 101.50 -31.88
CA GLY A 671 21.70 100.98 -32.81
C GLY A 671 22.30 100.15 -33.95
N GLN A 672 23.58 99.76 -33.87
CA GLN A 672 24.19 98.87 -34.84
C GLN A 672 23.75 97.44 -34.57
N GLU A 673 23.32 96.73 -35.61
CA GLU A 673 22.99 95.32 -35.55
C GLU A 673 24.26 94.50 -35.31
N ILE A 674 24.24 93.75 -34.21
CA ILE A 674 25.34 92.90 -33.78
C ILE A 674 25.15 91.49 -34.28
N ARG A 675 23.95 90.94 -34.09
CA ARG A 675 23.61 89.59 -34.53
C ARG A 675 22.12 89.41 -34.77
N VAL A 676 21.78 88.77 -35.89
CA VAL A 676 20.44 88.21 -36.09
C VAL A 676 20.42 86.80 -35.53
N LEU A 677 19.46 86.52 -34.66
CA LEU A 677 19.30 85.21 -34.04
C LEU A 677 18.22 84.39 -34.75
N VAL A 678 17.16 85.04 -35.24
CA VAL A 678 16.06 84.45 -36.01
C VAL A 678 15.62 85.45 -37.07
N ASP A 679 15.37 85.00 -38.29
CA ASP A 679 14.80 85.79 -39.39
C ASP A 679 14.09 84.84 -40.37
N GLY A 680 12.80 84.62 -40.13
CA GLY A 680 12.04 83.60 -40.86
C GLY A 680 10.65 83.36 -40.31
N LEU A 681 9.91 82.48 -40.99
CA LEU A 681 8.65 81.92 -40.49
C LEU A 681 8.95 80.92 -39.38
N GLU A 682 8.50 81.23 -38.17
CA GLU A 682 8.60 80.35 -37.00
C GLU A 682 7.22 79.79 -36.65
N PRO A 683 7.11 78.50 -36.28
CA PRO A 683 5.82 77.94 -35.90
C PRO A 683 5.39 78.42 -34.51
N ALA A 684 4.09 78.45 -34.26
CA ALA A 684 3.48 78.78 -32.98
C ALA A 684 4.10 77.98 -31.82
N GLY A 685 4.11 78.56 -30.61
CA GLY A 685 4.56 77.92 -29.39
C GLY A 685 5.48 78.78 -28.52
N PHE A 686 5.92 78.19 -27.41
CA PHE A 686 6.94 78.75 -26.52
C PHE A 686 8.33 78.42 -27.07
N ARG A 687 9.14 79.42 -27.37
CA ARG A 687 10.43 79.25 -28.07
C ARG A 687 11.57 79.83 -27.25
N SER A 688 12.77 79.29 -27.45
CA SER A 688 13.98 79.84 -26.87
C SER A 688 15.17 79.77 -27.82
N ILE A 689 16.03 80.78 -27.76
CA ILE A 689 17.26 80.87 -28.55
C ILE A 689 18.42 81.22 -27.62
N ARG A 690 19.56 80.56 -27.80
CA ARG A 690 20.76 80.85 -27.01
C ARG A 690 21.69 81.78 -27.78
N TRP A 691 22.10 82.87 -27.13
CA TRP A 691 23.14 83.76 -27.65
C TRP A 691 24.42 83.61 -26.84
N HIS A 692 25.54 83.42 -27.53
CA HIS A 692 26.87 83.20 -26.93
C HIS A 692 27.73 84.48 -26.87
N GLY A 693 27.12 85.68 -26.93
CA GLY A 693 27.87 86.94 -26.88
C GLY A 693 28.76 87.15 -28.10
N LYS A 694 28.33 86.67 -29.28
CA LYS A 694 29.07 86.78 -30.54
C LYS A 694 28.31 87.59 -31.58
N ASP A 695 29.03 88.34 -32.42
CA ASP A 695 28.47 89.07 -33.57
C ASP A 695 28.19 88.15 -34.77
N ASN A 696 27.66 88.70 -35.87
CA ASN A 696 27.42 88.00 -37.14
C ASN A 696 28.70 87.41 -37.78
N PHE A 697 29.89 87.88 -37.39
CA PHE A 697 31.19 87.35 -37.84
C PHE A 697 31.79 86.34 -36.84
N ASN A 698 30.98 85.86 -35.88
CA ASN A 698 31.36 84.91 -34.84
C ASN A 698 32.46 85.41 -33.89
N ARG A 699 32.67 86.74 -33.78
CA ARG A 699 33.63 87.37 -32.87
C ARG A 699 32.93 87.74 -31.56
N ASN A 700 33.66 87.65 -30.44
CA ASN A 700 33.12 88.04 -29.13
C ASN A 700 32.82 89.55 -29.11
N VAL A 701 31.66 89.89 -28.58
CA VAL A 701 31.23 91.29 -28.40
C VAL A 701 31.76 91.82 -27.06
N SER A 702 31.91 93.14 -26.93
CA SER A 702 32.45 93.75 -25.70
C SER A 702 31.43 93.69 -24.55
N ALA A 703 31.88 93.62 -23.30
CA ALA A 703 31.00 93.78 -22.14
C ALA A 703 30.27 95.14 -22.23
N GLY A 704 28.99 95.17 -21.92
CA GLY A 704 28.16 96.36 -22.11
C GLY A 704 26.67 96.07 -22.25
N VAL A 705 25.92 97.13 -22.56
CA VAL A 705 24.47 97.08 -22.76
C VAL A 705 24.16 96.78 -24.22
N TYR A 706 23.26 95.83 -24.43
CA TYR A 706 22.69 95.48 -25.73
C TYR A 706 21.17 95.58 -25.67
N PHE A 707 20.53 95.68 -26.83
CA PHE A 707 19.09 95.64 -26.99
C PHE A 707 18.70 94.45 -27.86
N LEU A 708 17.81 93.62 -27.34
CA LEU A 708 17.15 92.56 -28.06
C LEU A 708 15.86 93.13 -28.63
N ILE A 709 15.66 92.99 -29.93
CA ILE A 709 14.47 93.43 -30.63
C ILE A 709 13.87 92.24 -31.35
N MET A 710 12.58 92.01 -31.15
CA MET A 710 11.77 91.06 -31.90
C MET A 710 10.77 91.86 -32.72
N ASP A 711 10.89 91.77 -34.04
CA ASP A 711 9.98 92.40 -35.00
C ASP A 711 9.08 91.32 -35.62
N SER A 712 7.79 91.62 -35.70
CA SER A 712 6.79 90.90 -36.49
C SER A 712 6.03 91.90 -37.36
N LYS A 713 5.14 91.42 -38.23
CA LYS A 713 4.37 92.26 -39.17
C LYS A 713 3.63 93.42 -38.49
N ASP A 714 3.09 93.18 -37.29
CA ASP A 714 2.18 94.10 -36.61
C ASP A 714 2.70 94.66 -35.26
N PHE A 715 3.88 94.21 -34.78
CA PHE A 715 4.42 94.67 -33.50
C PHE A 715 5.95 94.56 -33.41
N THR A 716 6.53 95.32 -32.47
CA THR A 716 7.95 95.26 -32.09
C THR A 716 8.08 95.16 -30.57
N LEU A 717 8.74 94.13 -30.07
CA LEU A 717 9.07 93.95 -28.65
C LEU A 717 10.56 94.19 -28.40
N ARG A 718 10.91 94.78 -27.24
CA ARG A 718 12.30 95.12 -26.90
C ARG A 718 12.66 94.72 -25.48
N ARG A 719 13.88 94.22 -25.29
CA ARG A 719 14.50 93.91 -23.99
C ARG A 719 15.94 94.39 -23.93
N LYS A 720 16.40 94.74 -22.72
CA LYS A 720 17.78 95.17 -22.46
C LYS A 720 18.60 93.98 -21.97
N LEU A 721 19.75 93.71 -22.58
CA LEU A 721 20.72 92.70 -22.13
C LEU A 721 21.97 93.39 -21.59
N ILE A 722 22.60 92.79 -20.60
CA ILE A 722 23.85 93.26 -20.00
C ILE A 722 24.86 92.11 -20.06
N LEU A 723 25.87 92.25 -20.91
CA LEU A 723 26.98 91.30 -20.97
C LEU A 723 28.06 91.72 -19.98
N LEU A 724 28.43 90.82 -19.07
CA LEU A 724 29.62 90.94 -18.22
C LEU A 724 30.75 90.11 -18.82
N LYS A 725 31.98 90.50 -18.50
CA LYS A 725 33.20 89.79 -18.90
C LYS A 725 33.61 88.78 -17.83
#